data_AF-M3HXM2-F1
#
_entry.id   AF-M3HXM2-F1
#
_cell.length_a   1.000
_cell.length_b   1.000
_cell.length_c   1.000
_cell.angle_alpha   90.00
_cell.angle_beta   90.00
_cell.angle_gamma   90.00
#
_symmetry.space_group_name_H-M   'P 1'
#
loop_
_entity.id
_entity.type
_entity.pdbx_description
1 polymer ?
#
loop_
_entity_poly.entity_id
_entity_poly.type
_entity_poly.pdbx_seq_one_letter_code
_entity_poly.pdbx_strand_id
1 'polypeptide(L)'
;MPFFAYLDFSNRSADSSFNVSQISPGPNVTGVSLNTSIQVGFSQKLDSSSIQSQSIQLTQGNTIIPGNFTSTEKTLLFNPTSSLAASTVYSVSISKDIKSMDGSSLSEDYTWSFTTNTIVDLVAPDVSLRTPTIGANLVPNNTSVQIAFTETMNCTSINIVNFTLKNNVTNVLEPSNVVCLGSVATLTPNNPLAFNTVYRVDILSTAKDLANNPLVNAYNWTFTTGVAPDLTVPTVSFVNPTPNAQNVPINETISIAFSEPINCATIIGSIVLDDNILIPGSVNGNPGCTGTTASFTPLGNLTPNTNYTVTVSNAITDLQNNPLTPSTWSFTTAAAVDQTQPTVTFTVPSANANGVGTNANPMVVFSEPMSCASVTSASFRLKRQATGVYLIGSVNCFGTSATWTPDPVNPLAFNTTYTVEIDQGALDTFNNPLIPINWNFTTGPGPDLTPPSVAVVTPANAAIGVPTNGGVSIAFSEAMNCGSILGGITLDDDPTTPGTVIPININCNGNTVSFAPTIPPLAFNTTYTVTILNTVTDSNNNALNGGNYAWSFTTGVAPDLVPPQVSLVSPLSGAVGVATNANITVAFNETINCSTLNFTVNNGINGTVNCSGSSATFIPSALTPLNAGTNYTATILTVNDIVGNPIGAAFGWSFTTGAAPDVTPPVVTIQNLRNNSIVESGFVIGTATDAGTITSVEVSLDNGAFVPATGTNPWKFKLPSDINTWKQNSQHTIIARAKDLANNLTTTAAISVRKGNNKDINGDGYVDLVSAEYGQGLLYIFHSSGNAGMTITNAQSASKIIVGVAAEEFGRTVSMGDLNGDGFADVISGAPGWNGAQGRVYIFHSSGNAGVNISFSGFATKTISGANAGARFGDSIVTGDLNGDGYADLASGEPVFNGSQGRVYVFHSAGAAGVTQINSAAANSTLTGENATDRFGYSLSTGNMNGDNFADLAIGAPGYGAGVGGGFVVNQGKVYIHHGAAGGLGGVITTLTNDSAGNAGEFGISLFAADFNGDGNSDLAIGSPNLGVGFGRVSVFTSAGGAGINTSTIGNAPLMINGTGGTNAFGVSLTAQDLNLDGRIDLISTTVIPNRVFVFHMPGAGAIGGFLTTGNATTQITSAFAGIGVSANAPKTPISGGDINGDGFPDLFVGGSSDNIFIFHSSTAGTGLLTNTTATAAGAITSSGLANGFFGCSVY
;
A
#
# COMPACT_ATOMS: atom_id res chain seq x y z
N MET A 1 26.35 4.57 38.91
CA MET A 1 27.77 4.78 39.30
C MET A 1 28.20 6.22 38.97
N PRO A 2 29.23 6.79 39.62
CA PRO A 2 29.45 8.26 39.65
C PRO A 2 30.12 8.81 38.37
N PHE A 3 29.43 8.74 37.24
CA PHE A 3 30.03 8.96 35.92
C PHE A 3 30.51 10.40 35.65
N PHE A 4 29.85 11.39 36.23
CA PHE A 4 30.22 12.81 36.05
C PHE A 4 31.46 13.25 36.85
N ALA A 5 32.06 12.38 37.67
CA ALA A 5 33.27 12.73 38.42
C ALA A 5 34.52 12.88 37.52
N TYR A 6 34.54 12.28 36.33
CA TYR A 6 35.74 12.18 35.48
C TYR A 6 35.97 13.35 34.51
N LEU A 7 34.97 14.21 34.31
CA LEU A 7 34.99 15.25 33.26
C LEU A 7 34.65 16.61 33.86
N ASP A 8 35.49 17.61 33.59
CA ASP A 8 35.22 18.99 33.94
C ASP A 8 34.70 19.80 32.73
N PHE A 9 33.70 20.63 32.99
CA PHE A 9 33.05 21.55 32.05
C PHE A 9 32.99 22.99 32.60
N SER A 10 33.63 23.28 33.74
CA SER A 10 33.41 24.47 34.57
C SER A 10 34.06 25.77 34.09
N ASN A 11 33.98 26.08 32.79
CA ASN A 11 34.10 27.46 32.28
C ASN A 11 33.54 27.60 30.86
N ARG A 12 32.22 27.91 30.75
CA ARG A 12 31.59 28.30 29.49
C ARG A 12 30.55 29.41 29.64
N SER A 13 31.03 30.65 29.73
CA SER A 13 30.35 31.76 29.07
C SER A 13 30.50 31.63 27.54
N ALA A 14 29.66 32.31 26.78
CA ALA A 14 29.72 32.33 25.31
C ALA A 14 30.78 33.33 24.79
N ASP A 15 32.01 33.22 25.26
CA ASP A 15 33.16 33.94 24.70
C ASP A 15 33.81 33.13 23.56
N SER A 16 34.32 33.83 22.55
CA SER A 16 34.92 33.23 21.33
C SER A 16 36.39 32.86 21.48
N SER A 17 37.00 33.14 22.64
CA SER A 17 38.41 32.91 22.93
C SER A 17 38.85 31.44 22.87
N PHE A 18 40.16 31.25 22.63
CA PHE A 18 40.78 29.93 22.67
C PHE A 18 40.97 29.46 24.11
N ASN A 19 40.33 28.35 24.47
CA ASN A 19 40.34 27.80 25.83
C ASN A 19 40.34 26.26 25.84
N VAL A 20 40.78 25.69 26.97
CA VAL A 20 40.60 24.27 27.28
C VAL A 20 39.10 23.99 27.48
N SER A 21 38.60 23.01 26.75
CA SER A 21 37.18 22.77 26.48
C SER A 21 36.61 21.55 27.21
N GLN A 22 37.49 20.60 27.53
CA GLN A 22 37.25 19.37 28.29
C GLN A 22 38.62 18.81 28.68
N ILE A 23 38.71 18.16 29.85
CA ILE A 23 39.85 17.33 30.24
C ILE A 23 39.37 15.98 30.76
N SER A 24 40.16 14.92 30.51
CA SER A 24 40.03 13.61 31.15
C SER A 24 41.42 13.01 31.38
N PRO A 25 41.74 12.49 32.59
CA PRO A 25 40.95 12.58 33.82
C PRO A 25 40.77 14.02 34.31
N GLY A 26 39.63 14.33 34.93
CA GLY A 26 39.33 15.66 35.47
C GLY A 26 40.15 16.06 36.72
N PRO A 27 39.96 17.30 37.24
CA PRO A 27 40.71 17.82 38.37
C PRO A 27 40.47 17.07 39.67
N ASN A 28 41.57 16.67 40.32
CA ASN A 28 41.62 15.98 41.61
C ASN A 28 40.90 14.62 41.64
N VAL A 29 40.61 14.04 40.47
CA VAL A 29 39.97 12.72 40.34
C VAL A 29 40.90 11.64 40.91
N THR A 30 40.33 10.72 41.68
CA THR A 30 41.05 9.58 42.27
C THR A 30 40.57 8.26 41.68
N GLY A 31 41.42 7.24 41.73
CA GLY A 31 41.09 5.91 41.18
C GLY A 31 41.33 5.77 39.67
N VAL A 32 42.19 6.60 39.09
CA VAL A 32 42.55 6.57 37.65
C VAL A 32 43.36 5.31 37.29
N SER A 33 43.02 4.64 36.19
CA SER A 33 43.69 3.41 35.75
C SER A 33 45.16 3.63 35.34
N LEU A 34 46.01 2.64 35.60
CA LEU A 34 47.47 2.79 35.38
C LEU A 34 47.87 2.99 33.92
N ASN A 35 47.05 2.54 32.97
CA ASN A 35 47.23 2.65 31.53
C ASN A 35 46.38 3.74 30.88
N THR A 36 45.78 4.66 31.66
CA THR A 36 45.00 5.77 31.08
C THR A 36 45.89 6.72 30.25
N SER A 37 45.33 7.21 29.15
CA SER A 37 45.85 8.34 28.38
C SER A 37 45.16 9.65 28.75
N ILE A 38 45.90 10.76 28.72
CA ILE A 38 45.37 12.08 29.08
C ILE A 38 44.78 12.76 27.84
N GLN A 39 43.49 13.09 27.86
CA GLN A 39 42.78 13.71 26.75
C GLN A 39 42.37 15.15 27.07
N VAL A 40 42.70 16.07 26.16
CA VAL A 40 42.42 17.51 26.29
C VAL A 40 41.69 17.99 25.03
N GLY A 41 40.48 18.50 25.19
CA GLY A 41 39.74 19.18 24.13
C GLY A 41 39.96 20.69 24.17
N PHE A 42 39.83 21.37 23.04
CA PHE A 42 39.93 22.83 22.91
C PHE A 42 38.69 23.48 22.25
N SER A 43 38.44 24.76 22.49
CA SER A 43 37.26 25.48 21.95
C SER A 43 37.34 25.67 20.44
N GLN A 44 38.51 26.04 19.91
CA GLN A 44 38.78 26.26 18.48
C GLN A 44 39.60 25.11 17.88
N LYS A 45 39.88 25.14 16.56
CA LYS A 45 40.80 24.18 15.93
C LYS A 45 42.25 24.45 16.35
N LEU A 46 43.03 23.43 16.67
CA LEU A 46 44.44 23.51 17.03
C LEU A 46 45.34 23.79 15.81
N ASP A 47 46.32 24.69 15.96
CA ASP A 47 47.48 24.75 15.07
C ASP A 47 48.49 23.67 15.49
N SER A 48 48.59 22.61 14.70
CA SER A 48 49.50 21.49 14.97
C SER A 48 50.98 21.88 14.99
N SER A 49 51.37 23.03 14.41
CA SER A 49 52.75 23.53 14.45
C SER A 49 53.13 24.19 15.79
N SER A 50 52.14 24.57 16.60
CA SER A 50 52.32 25.07 17.97
C SER A 50 52.55 23.96 19.02
N ILE A 51 52.27 22.70 18.66
CA ILE A 51 52.34 21.55 19.58
C ILE A 51 53.78 21.03 19.63
N GLN A 52 54.51 21.39 20.69
CA GLN A 52 55.87 20.93 20.97
C GLN A 52 55.88 19.96 22.15
N SER A 53 57.01 19.26 22.38
CA SER A 53 57.17 18.31 23.50
C SER A 53 57.11 18.93 24.90
N GLN A 54 57.04 20.25 25.01
CA GLN A 54 56.84 21.00 26.25
C GLN A 54 55.41 21.55 26.38
N SER A 55 54.62 21.52 25.30
CA SER A 55 53.27 22.11 25.24
C SER A 55 52.25 21.37 26.10
N ILE A 56 52.49 20.08 26.39
CA ILE A 56 51.85 19.34 27.48
C ILE A 56 52.94 18.63 28.27
N GLN A 57 52.83 18.63 29.59
CA GLN A 57 53.66 17.80 30.48
C GLN A 57 52.79 17.07 31.50
N LEU A 58 52.98 15.75 31.62
CA LEU A 58 52.54 14.96 32.76
C LEU A 58 53.73 14.81 33.72
N THR A 59 53.57 15.14 35.00
CA THR A 59 54.66 15.04 35.99
C THR A 59 54.24 14.29 37.25
N GLN A 60 55.19 13.57 37.83
CA GLN A 60 55.13 13.01 39.19
C GLN A 60 55.97 13.92 40.10
N GLY A 61 55.32 14.90 40.72
CA GLY A 61 56.04 16.02 41.34
C GLY A 61 56.88 16.76 40.29
N ASN A 62 58.21 16.76 40.44
CA ASN A 62 59.14 17.41 39.52
C ASN A 62 59.64 16.49 38.38
N THR A 63 59.24 15.22 38.34
CA THR A 63 59.69 14.25 37.33
C THR A 63 58.73 14.22 36.14
N ILE A 64 59.17 14.61 34.95
CA ILE A 64 58.38 14.52 33.71
C ILE A 64 58.24 13.04 33.32
N ILE A 65 57.01 12.63 32.98
CA ILE A 65 56.69 11.28 32.49
C ILE A 65 56.78 11.27 30.96
N PRO A 66 57.51 10.33 30.34
CA PRO A 66 57.55 10.21 28.89
C PRO A 66 56.23 9.64 28.31
N GLY A 67 55.84 10.15 27.14
CA GLY A 67 54.65 9.73 26.41
C GLY A 67 54.62 10.28 24.99
N ASN A 68 53.72 9.74 24.17
CA ASN A 68 53.52 10.10 22.78
C ASN A 68 52.27 10.96 22.60
N PHE A 69 52.35 11.97 21.74
CA PHE A 69 51.24 12.88 21.42
C PHE A 69 50.54 12.49 20.12
N THR A 70 49.21 12.55 20.11
CA THR A 70 48.36 12.37 18.93
C THR A 70 47.21 13.37 18.97
N SER A 71 46.98 14.13 17.90
CA SER A 71 45.94 15.16 17.82
C SER A 71 44.93 14.94 16.70
N THR A 72 43.68 15.34 16.97
CA THR A 72 42.67 15.68 15.95
C THR A 72 42.64 17.20 15.75
N GLU A 73 41.69 17.71 14.97
CA GLU A 73 41.52 19.17 14.82
C GLU A 73 41.23 19.91 16.13
N LYS A 74 40.63 19.27 17.15
CA LYS A 74 40.23 19.94 18.42
C LYS A 74 40.63 19.19 19.69
N THR A 75 41.22 18.00 19.58
CA THR A 75 41.56 17.16 20.73
C THR A 75 43.02 16.77 20.66
N LEU A 76 43.74 16.90 21.77
CA LEU A 76 45.12 16.44 21.93
C LEU A 76 45.13 15.34 22.99
N LEU A 77 45.70 14.19 22.64
CA LEU A 77 45.83 13.00 23.48
C LEU A 77 47.32 12.76 23.78
N PHE A 78 47.64 12.54 25.04
CA PHE A 78 48.96 12.13 25.51
C PHE A 78 48.89 10.71 26.07
N ASN A 79 49.64 9.81 25.45
CA ASN A 79 49.72 8.40 25.80
C ASN A 79 51.06 8.12 26.50
N PRO A 80 51.11 7.88 27.82
CA PRO A 80 52.35 7.52 28.53
C PRO A 80 53.05 6.32 27.87
N THR A 81 54.38 6.34 27.73
CA THR A 81 55.12 5.21 27.11
C THR A 81 55.20 3.96 27.98
N SER A 82 54.77 4.06 29.23
CA SER A 82 54.68 2.99 30.22
C SER A 82 53.53 3.29 31.18
N SER A 83 52.92 2.25 31.75
CA SER A 83 51.90 2.42 32.78
C SER A 83 52.39 3.31 33.93
N LEU A 84 51.50 4.17 34.41
CA LEU A 84 51.72 5.04 35.56
C LEU A 84 51.89 4.23 36.85
N ALA A 85 52.58 4.80 37.83
CA ALA A 85 52.73 4.19 39.15
C ALA A 85 51.39 4.17 39.89
N ALA A 86 51.19 3.15 40.73
CA ALA A 86 49.96 3.00 41.51
C ALA A 86 49.83 4.02 42.65
N SER A 87 48.58 4.36 43.02
CA SER A 87 48.23 5.24 44.15
C SER A 87 49.00 6.56 44.19
N THR A 88 49.31 7.11 43.02
CA THR A 88 50.25 8.21 42.81
C THR A 88 49.53 9.44 42.27
N VAL A 89 49.83 10.61 42.84
CA VAL A 89 49.36 11.90 42.32
C VAL A 89 50.24 12.32 41.14
N TYR A 90 49.59 12.61 40.02
CA TYR A 90 50.19 13.18 38.82
C TYR A 90 49.62 14.56 38.55
N SER A 91 50.47 15.50 38.14
CA SER A 91 50.07 16.81 37.65
C SER A 91 50.12 16.86 36.12
N VAL A 92 49.16 17.52 35.50
CA VAL A 92 49.18 17.86 34.07
C VAL A 92 49.33 19.36 33.93
N SER A 93 50.19 19.80 33.00
CA SER A 93 50.33 21.19 32.57
C SER A 93 50.16 21.30 31.07
N ILE A 94 49.37 22.28 30.63
CA ILE A 94 49.15 22.65 29.23
C ILE A 94 49.71 24.05 29.05
N SER A 95 50.72 24.21 28.19
CA SER A 95 51.32 25.52 27.95
C SER A 95 50.36 26.43 27.18
N LYS A 96 50.30 27.69 27.59
CA LYS A 96 49.61 28.77 26.87
C LYS A 96 50.13 29.02 25.46
N ASP A 97 51.36 28.57 25.17
CA ASP A 97 51.99 28.74 23.87
C ASP A 97 51.41 27.79 22.80
N ILE A 98 50.53 26.84 23.17
CA ILE A 98 49.61 26.18 22.23
C ILE A 98 48.71 27.23 21.59
N LYS A 99 48.47 27.08 20.29
CA LYS A 99 47.64 28.00 19.50
C LYS A 99 46.49 27.29 18.80
N SER A 100 45.47 28.09 18.51
CA SER A 100 44.48 27.76 17.49
C SER A 100 44.97 28.06 16.08
N MET A 101 44.21 27.58 15.09
CA MET A 101 44.40 27.88 13.66
C MET A 101 44.21 29.37 13.29
N ASP A 102 43.65 30.21 14.17
CA ASP A 102 43.62 31.68 13.98
C ASP A 102 44.79 32.40 14.67
N GLY A 103 45.63 31.66 15.39
CA GLY A 103 46.82 32.16 16.09
C GLY A 103 46.60 32.54 17.55
N SER A 104 45.36 32.44 18.06
CA SER A 104 45.03 32.67 19.48
C SER A 104 45.71 31.65 20.40
N SER A 105 46.30 32.15 21.48
CA SER A 105 46.88 31.35 22.58
C SER A 105 45.94 31.27 23.79
N LEU A 106 46.17 30.33 24.72
CA LEU A 106 45.45 30.33 26.00
C LEU A 106 45.87 31.57 26.83
N SER A 107 45.04 31.98 27.80
CA SER A 107 45.34 33.11 28.70
C SER A 107 46.52 32.84 29.64
N GLU A 108 46.67 31.60 30.09
CA GLU A 108 47.69 31.15 31.05
C GLU A 108 47.94 29.63 30.89
N ASP A 109 48.97 29.12 31.57
CA ASP A 109 49.29 27.68 31.54
C ASP A 109 48.23 26.92 32.35
N TYR A 110 47.41 26.09 31.70
CA TYR A 110 46.30 25.40 32.33
C TYR A 110 46.81 24.13 33.04
N THR A 111 46.62 24.05 34.36
CA THR A 111 47.17 22.97 35.20
C THR A 111 46.12 22.29 36.07
N TRP A 112 46.22 20.97 36.24
CA TRP A 112 45.43 20.20 37.19
C TRP A 112 46.21 18.99 37.70
N SER A 113 45.61 18.20 38.59
CA SER A 113 46.19 16.91 39.04
C SER A 113 45.14 15.81 39.08
N PHE A 114 45.57 14.55 39.11
CA PHE A 114 44.73 13.37 39.36
C PHE A 114 45.53 12.31 40.13
N THR A 115 44.85 11.30 40.70
CA THR A 115 45.48 10.22 41.47
C THR A 115 45.14 8.86 40.88
N THR A 116 46.17 8.05 40.59
CA THR A 116 46.00 6.69 40.08
C THR A 116 45.47 5.70 41.12
N ASN A 117 44.91 4.60 40.64
CA ASN A 117 44.45 3.44 41.41
C ASN A 117 45.60 2.43 41.58
N THR A 118 45.29 1.17 41.88
CA THR A 118 46.22 0.03 41.84
C THR A 118 46.06 -0.86 40.60
N ILE A 119 45.06 -0.61 39.76
CA ILE A 119 44.65 -1.49 38.65
C ILE A 119 44.89 -0.85 37.27
N VAL A 120 45.33 -1.68 36.32
CA VAL A 120 45.17 -1.40 34.88
C VAL A 120 43.71 -1.59 34.50
N ASP A 121 43.26 -0.82 33.51
CA ASP A 121 41.97 -1.01 32.87
C ASP A 121 42.07 -2.05 31.76
N LEU A 122 41.13 -2.98 31.77
CA LEU A 122 40.97 -4.08 30.81
C LEU A 122 39.48 -4.23 30.45
N VAL A 123 38.62 -3.31 30.88
CA VAL A 123 37.23 -3.24 30.44
C VAL A 123 37.23 -2.75 29.00
N ALA A 124 36.37 -3.32 28.17
CA ALA A 124 36.20 -2.89 26.79
C ALA A 124 34.97 -1.98 26.72
N PRO A 125 35.05 -0.82 26.04
CA PRO A 125 33.91 0.07 25.91
C PRO A 125 32.77 -0.60 25.12
N ASP A 126 31.53 -0.21 25.43
CA ASP A 126 30.34 -0.67 24.73
C ASP A 126 29.34 0.47 24.48
N VAL A 127 28.34 0.28 23.62
CA VAL A 127 27.35 1.31 23.26
C VAL A 127 26.20 1.34 24.26
N SER A 128 26.10 2.42 25.05
CA SER A 128 25.10 2.60 26.11
C SER A 128 23.82 3.32 25.63
N LEU A 129 23.92 4.22 24.64
CA LEU A 129 22.76 4.90 24.03
C LEU A 129 23.04 5.22 22.56
N ARG A 130 21.98 5.30 21.74
CA ARG A 130 22.05 5.70 20.32
C ARG A 130 20.83 6.49 19.88
N THR A 131 21.06 7.52 19.09
CA THR A 131 20.05 8.42 18.49
C THR A 131 20.41 8.64 17.01
N PRO A 132 19.49 8.48 16.05
CA PRO A 132 18.16 7.88 16.17
C PRO A 132 18.20 6.45 16.72
N THR A 133 17.09 5.98 17.28
CA THR A 133 16.93 4.60 17.74
C THR A 133 16.81 3.62 16.56
N ILE A 134 16.89 2.31 16.82
CA ILE A 134 16.75 1.29 15.77
C ILE A 134 15.34 1.35 15.18
N GLY A 135 15.23 1.48 13.86
CA GLY A 135 13.96 1.53 13.14
C GLY A 135 13.18 2.83 13.35
N ALA A 136 13.80 3.90 13.86
CA ALA A 136 13.15 5.19 14.02
C ALA A 136 12.68 5.73 12.66
N ASN A 137 11.40 6.08 12.55
CA ASN A 137 10.80 6.63 11.33
C ASN A 137 10.50 8.13 11.48
N LEU A 138 10.27 8.82 10.36
CA LEU A 138 10.03 10.27 10.29
C LEU A 138 11.14 11.13 10.91
N VAL A 139 12.39 10.64 10.89
CA VAL A 139 13.55 11.36 11.41
C VAL A 139 13.80 12.63 10.58
N PRO A 140 13.94 13.82 11.18
CA PRO A 140 14.25 15.04 10.43
C PRO A 140 15.52 14.86 9.59
N ASN A 141 15.50 15.28 8.32
CA ASN A 141 16.59 14.97 7.38
C ASN A 141 17.91 15.72 7.68
N ASN A 142 17.91 16.66 8.62
CA ASN A 142 19.08 17.33 9.18
C ASN A 142 19.58 16.71 10.51
N THR A 143 19.06 15.54 10.91
CA THR A 143 19.41 14.89 12.18
C THR A 143 20.87 14.43 12.20
N SER A 144 21.58 14.76 13.28
CA SER A 144 22.87 14.16 13.60
C SER A 144 22.70 12.85 14.37
N VAL A 145 23.53 11.86 14.06
CA VAL A 145 23.58 10.57 14.76
C VAL A 145 24.46 10.72 16.00
N GLN A 146 23.99 10.30 17.16
CA GLN A 146 24.72 10.36 18.42
C GLN A 146 24.82 8.97 19.05
N ILE A 147 26.00 8.65 19.58
CA ILE A 147 26.30 7.43 20.32
C ILE A 147 26.84 7.85 21.68
N ALA A 148 26.29 7.30 22.76
CA ALA A 148 26.94 7.29 24.06
C ALA A 148 27.54 5.91 24.31
N PHE A 149 28.70 5.89 24.97
CA PHE A 149 29.43 4.68 25.33
C PHE A 149 29.33 4.41 26.84
N THR A 150 29.78 3.24 27.28
CA THR A 150 29.87 2.87 28.70
C THR A 150 30.96 3.63 29.45
N GLU A 151 31.90 4.26 28.74
CA GLU A 151 33.08 4.92 29.30
C GLU A 151 33.70 5.99 28.37
N THR A 152 34.81 6.60 28.80
CA THR A 152 35.44 7.71 28.06
C THR A 152 36.24 7.17 26.87
N MET A 153 35.84 7.56 25.68
CA MET A 153 36.49 7.14 24.44
C MET A 153 37.75 7.96 24.17
N ASN A 154 38.76 7.29 23.63
CA ASN A 154 39.87 7.93 22.95
C ASN A 154 39.32 8.53 21.64
N CYS A 155 39.14 9.84 21.63
CA CYS A 155 38.56 10.57 20.51
C CYS A 155 39.49 10.72 19.30
N THR A 156 40.73 10.22 19.35
CA THR A 156 41.55 10.01 18.13
C THR A 156 41.20 8.70 17.42
N SER A 157 40.57 7.75 18.13
CA SER A 157 40.17 6.44 17.59
C SER A 157 38.81 6.42 16.89
N ILE A 158 37.99 7.46 17.02
CA ILE A 158 36.65 7.56 16.41
C ILE A 158 36.67 8.60 15.30
N ASN A 159 36.36 8.21 14.07
CA ASN A 159 36.44 9.07 12.89
C ASN A 159 35.53 8.56 11.75
N ILE A 160 35.48 9.29 10.62
CA ILE A 160 34.61 9.03 9.46
C ILE A 160 34.86 7.71 8.72
N VAL A 161 35.89 6.92 9.09
CA VAL A 161 36.15 5.58 8.52
C VAL A 161 35.48 4.49 9.35
N ASN A 162 35.37 4.68 10.68
CA ASN A 162 34.83 3.65 11.58
C ASN A 162 33.53 4.04 12.28
N PHE A 163 33.13 5.31 12.28
CA PHE A 163 31.76 5.77 12.53
C PHE A 163 31.22 6.33 11.22
N THR A 164 30.28 5.62 10.58
CA THR A 164 29.80 5.95 9.22
C THR A 164 28.29 5.98 9.12
N LEU A 165 27.78 6.76 8.17
CA LEU A 165 26.37 6.83 7.77
C LEU A 165 26.27 6.50 6.28
N LYS A 166 25.31 5.66 5.89
CA LYS A 166 25.12 5.18 4.50
C LYS A 166 23.65 5.17 4.13
N ASN A 167 23.33 5.49 2.89
CA ASN A 167 22.03 5.14 2.32
C ASN A 167 21.89 3.61 2.28
N ASN A 168 20.84 3.04 2.88
CA ASN A 168 20.71 1.59 3.06
C ASN A 168 20.36 0.83 1.77
N VAL A 169 19.86 1.53 0.74
CA VAL A 169 19.50 0.94 -0.56
C VAL A 169 20.68 0.99 -1.53
N THR A 170 21.36 2.14 -1.63
CA THR A 170 22.49 2.32 -2.56
C THR A 170 23.86 1.94 -1.96
N ASN A 171 23.93 1.75 -0.63
CA ASN A 171 25.15 1.50 0.15
C ASN A 171 26.22 2.61 0.01
N VAL A 172 25.84 3.80 -0.46
CA VAL A 172 26.71 4.97 -0.60
C VAL A 172 26.91 5.65 0.77
N LEU A 173 28.15 6.00 1.09
CA LEU A 173 28.52 6.78 2.28
C LEU A 173 28.05 8.23 2.15
N GLU A 174 27.35 8.74 3.17
CA GLU A 174 26.96 10.15 3.25
C GLU A 174 28.11 11.01 3.78
N PRO A 175 28.55 12.05 3.06
CA PRO A 175 29.59 12.96 3.53
C PRO A 175 29.21 13.58 4.87
N SER A 176 30.00 13.29 5.91
CA SER A 176 29.68 13.62 7.31
C SER A 176 30.92 14.08 8.07
N ASN A 177 30.70 14.81 9.16
CA ASN A 177 31.71 15.19 10.15
C ASN A 177 31.49 14.41 11.45
N VAL A 178 32.55 13.99 12.13
CA VAL A 178 32.50 13.23 13.39
C VAL A 178 33.19 13.99 14.50
N VAL A 179 32.47 14.25 15.60
CA VAL A 179 32.95 14.92 16.81
C VAL A 179 32.78 13.97 17.99
N CYS A 180 33.90 13.55 18.59
CA CYS A 180 33.92 12.79 19.85
C CYS A 180 34.26 13.72 21.02
N LEU A 181 33.55 13.56 22.14
CA LEU A 181 33.70 14.35 23.36
C LEU A 181 33.38 13.46 24.57
N GLY A 182 34.39 13.11 25.37
CA GLY A 182 34.25 12.23 26.53
C GLY A 182 33.73 10.83 26.14
N SER A 183 32.58 10.45 26.68
CA SER A 183 31.89 9.17 26.39
C SER A 183 30.82 9.29 25.29
N VAL A 184 30.82 10.36 24.48
CA VAL A 184 29.84 10.59 23.41
C VAL A 184 30.53 10.85 22.07
N ALA A 185 30.01 10.28 20.99
CA ALA A 185 30.38 10.62 19.62
C ALA A 185 29.15 11.04 18.80
N THR A 186 29.28 12.16 18.09
CA THR A 186 28.26 12.72 17.20
C THR A 186 28.76 12.71 15.76
N LEU A 187 28.01 12.09 14.86
CA LEU A 187 28.18 12.17 13.41
C LEU A 187 27.10 13.11 12.86
N THR A 188 27.53 14.22 12.25
CA THR A 188 26.65 15.20 11.62
C THR A 188 26.83 15.13 10.10
N PRO A 189 25.77 14.84 9.32
CA PRO A 189 25.80 14.94 7.87
C PRO A 189 26.21 16.35 7.40
N ASN A 190 27.05 16.44 6.36
CA ASN A 190 27.50 17.72 5.80
C ASN A 190 26.41 18.40 4.96
N ASN A 191 25.48 17.61 4.41
CA ASN A 191 24.30 18.03 3.68
C ASN A 191 23.05 17.46 4.38
N PRO A 192 21.85 18.05 4.20
CA PRO A 192 20.60 17.40 4.56
C PRO A 192 20.47 16.07 3.81
N LEU A 193 20.03 15.03 4.53
CA LEU A 193 19.79 13.69 4.00
C LEU A 193 18.62 13.69 3.01
N ALA A 194 18.55 12.66 2.16
CA ALA A 194 17.41 12.49 1.26
C ALA A 194 16.13 12.15 2.07
N PHE A 195 14.96 12.55 1.55
CA PHE A 195 13.67 12.34 2.21
C PHE A 195 13.14 10.91 2.02
N ASN A 196 12.27 10.45 2.92
CA ASN A 196 11.66 9.11 2.93
C ASN A 196 12.66 7.96 2.67
N THR A 197 13.89 8.11 3.16
CA THR A 197 15.04 7.26 2.81
C THR A 197 15.53 6.54 4.04
N VAL A 198 15.73 5.22 3.91
CA VAL A 198 16.31 4.39 4.96
C VAL A 198 17.83 4.59 4.96
N TYR A 199 18.35 5.03 6.09
CA TYR A 199 19.76 5.23 6.37
C TYR A 199 20.26 4.18 7.35
N ARG A 200 21.52 3.74 7.18
CA ARG A 200 22.21 2.76 8.02
C ARG A 200 23.46 3.37 8.64
N VAL A 201 23.60 3.19 9.94
CA VAL A 201 24.79 3.60 10.71
C VAL A 201 25.68 2.39 10.94
N ASP A 202 27.00 2.56 10.87
CA ASP A 202 28.00 1.61 11.39
C ASP A 202 28.89 2.30 12.44
N ILE A 203 29.19 1.62 13.54
CA ILE A 203 30.34 1.90 14.42
C ILE A 203 31.16 0.61 14.57
N LEU A 204 32.42 0.63 14.13
CA LEU A 204 33.28 -0.57 14.09
C LEU A 204 34.06 -0.75 15.39
N SER A 205 34.35 -2.00 15.76
CA SER A 205 35.13 -2.40 16.95
C SER A 205 36.56 -1.83 17.03
N THR A 206 37.02 -1.14 15.99
CA THR A 206 38.27 -0.37 15.97
C THR A 206 38.26 0.88 16.85
N ALA A 207 37.09 1.37 17.27
CA ALA A 207 36.96 2.44 18.26
C ALA A 207 37.46 1.97 19.65
N LYS A 208 38.02 2.89 20.45
CA LYS A 208 38.71 2.55 21.71
C LYS A 208 38.46 3.53 22.85
N ASP A 209 38.67 3.05 24.06
CA ASP A 209 38.77 3.85 25.30
C ASP A 209 40.13 4.57 25.43
N LEU A 210 40.31 5.31 26.53
CA LEU A 210 41.60 5.91 26.92
C LEU A 210 42.65 4.91 27.43
N ALA A 211 42.30 3.64 27.63
CA ALA A 211 43.18 2.56 28.07
C ALA A 211 43.71 1.68 26.90
N ASN A 212 43.26 2.00 25.68
CA ASN A 212 43.52 1.34 24.39
C ASN A 212 42.81 -0.02 24.18
N ASN A 213 41.77 -0.34 24.95
CA ASN A 213 40.89 -1.50 24.71
C ASN A 213 39.89 -1.20 23.57
N PRO A 214 39.60 -2.17 22.68
CA PRO A 214 38.65 -2.02 21.57
C PRO A 214 37.20 -2.17 22.02
N LEU A 215 36.28 -1.49 21.31
CA LEU A 215 34.82 -1.58 21.50
C LEU A 215 34.33 -3.03 21.33
N VAL A 216 33.56 -3.53 22.32
CA VAL A 216 33.19 -4.97 22.48
C VAL A 216 32.64 -5.59 21.21
N ASN A 217 31.71 -4.90 20.54
CA ASN A 217 31.12 -5.32 19.28
C ASN A 217 31.21 -4.19 18.23
N ALA A 218 31.16 -4.56 16.95
CA ALA A 218 30.78 -3.61 15.91
C ALA A 218 29.24 -3.52 15.87
N TYR A 219 28.69 -2.30 15.95
CA TYR A 219 27.25 -2.07 15.90
C TYR A 219 26.81 -1.49 14.58
N ASN A 220 25.61 -1.88 14.14
CA ASN A 220 24.93 -1.22 13.03
C ASN A 220 23.42 -1.23 13.26
N TRP A 221 22.73 -0.21 12.76
CA TRP A 221 21.28 -0.08 12.81
C TRP A 221 20.77 0.87 11.72
N THR A 222 19.46 0.89 11.49
CA THR A 222 18.81 1.76 10.52
C THR A 222 17.84 2.76 11.14
N PHE A 223 17.55 3.83 10.41
CA PHE A 223 16.45 4.77 10.64
C PHE A 223 15.94 5.31 9.29
N THR A 224 14.73 5.87 9.25
CA THR A 224 14.09 6.40 8.03
C THR A 224 13.83 7.90 8.19
N THR A 225 14.26 8.69 7.21
CA THR A 225 14.00 10.14 7.19
C THR A 225 12.53 10.46 6.90
N GLY A 226 12.08 11.63 7.36
CA GLY A 226 10.76 12.18 7.03
C GLY A 226 10.58 12.53 5.56
N VAL A 227 9.34 12.86 5.19
CA VAL A 227 8.97 13.37 3.85
C VAL A 227 9.58 14.76 3.59
N ALA A 228 9.57 15.18 2.33
CA ALA A 228 10.06 16.51 1.94
C ALA A 228 9.22 17.64 2.58
N PRO A 229 9.83 18.78 2.96
CA PRO A 229 9.09 19.99 3.23
C PRO A 229 8.48 20.49 1.91
N ASP A 230 7.27 21.05 1.99
CA ASP A 230 6.64 21.56 0.79
C ASP A 230 7.30 22.87 0.32
N LEU A 231 7.49 22.95 -1.00
CA LEU A 231 8.15 24.04 -1.72
C LEU A 231 7.42 24.39 -3.02
N THR A 232 6.26 23.78 -3.30
CA THR A 232 5.37 24.36 -4.31
C THR A 232 4.83 25.70 -3.82
N VAL A 233 4.45 26.53 -4.77
CA VAL A 233 3.84 27.83 -4.50
C VAL A 233 2.39 27.70 -4.89
N PRO A 234 1.43 27.95 -3.97
CA PRO A 234 0.03 27.87 -4.32
C PRO A 234 -0.30 28.78 -5.49
N THR A 235 -1.13 28.25 -6.39
CA THR A 235 -1.69 28.93 -7.57
C THR A 235 -3.20 28.72 -7.55
N VAL A 236 -3.98 29.66 -8.10
CA VAL A 236 -5.43 29.46 -8.26
C VAL A 236 -5.66 28.46 -9.39
N SER A 237 -6.21 27.28 -9.05
CA SER A 237 -6.43 26.16 -9.97
C SER A 237 -7.85 26.13 -10.56
N PHE A 238 -8.83 26.69 -9.85
CA PHE A 238 -10.22 26.83 -10.30
C PHE A 238 -10.89 28.04 -9.66
N VAL A 239 -11.84 28.66 -10.38
CA VAL A 239 -12.73 29.70 -9.84
C VAL A 239 -14.16 29.49 -10.31
N ASN A 240 -15.11 29.68 -9.40
CA ASN A 240 -16.53 29.86 -9.68
C ASN A 240 -17.03 31.14 -9.00
N PRO A 241 -17.77 32.05 -9.67
CA PRO A 241 -18.05 32.07 -11.11
C PRO A 241 -16.80 32.02 -11.97
N THR A 242 -16.91 31.35 -13.11
CA THR A 242 -15.82 31.27 -14.09
C THR A 242 -15.58 32.66 -14.73
N PRO A 243 -14.37 32.93 -15.26
CA PRO A 243 -14.05 34.25 -15.80
C PRO A 243 -15.00 34.67 -16.94
N ASN A 244 -15.68 35.81 -16.75
CA ASN A 244 -16.71 36.40 -17.60
C ASN A 244 -18.07 35.67 -17.61
N ALA A 245 -18.36 34.81 -16.64
CA ALA A 245 -19.67 34.15 -16.50
C ALA A 245 -20.84 35.17 -16.50
N GLN A 246 -21.98 34.77 -17.05
CA GLN A 246 -23.19 35.58 -17.19
C GLN A 246 -24.38 34.91 -16.49
N ASN A 247 -25.36 35.70 -16.04
CA ASN A 247 -26.54 35.22 -15.29
C ASN A 247 -26.19 34.47 -14.00
N VAL A 248 -25.12 34.88 -13.32
CA VAL A 248 -24.71 34.34 -12.01
C VAL A 248 -25.77 34.66 -10.93
N PRO A 249 -26.13 33.75 -10.02
CA PRO A 249 -27.06 34.05 -8.92
C PRO A 249 -26.68 35.31 -8.13
N ILE A 250 -27.67 36.12 -7.74
CA ILE A 250 -27.42 37.37 -7.00
C ILE A 250 -26.92 37.14 -5.57
N ASN A 251 -26.92 35.90 -5.09
CA ASN A 251 -26.41 35.46 -3.80
C ASN A 251 -25.23 34.48 -3.95
N GLU A 252 -24.60 34.43 -5.13
CA GLU A 252 -23.51 33.51 -5.43
C GLU A 252 -22.35 33.65 -4.45
N THR A 253 -21.94 32.52 -3.88
CA THR A 253 -20.66 32.42 -3.16
C THR A 253 -19.55 32.19 -4.16
N ILE A 254 -18.58 33.10 -4.20
CA ILE A 254 -17.39 32.91 -5.00
C ILE A 254 -16.59 31.78 -4.36
N SER A 255 -16.20 30.79 -5.17
CA SER A 255 -15.42 29.63 -4.76
C SER A 255 -14.11 29.60 -5.54
N ILE A 256 -13.02 29.28 -4.85
CA ILE A 256 -11.65 29.31 -5.36
C ILE A 256 -11.01 27.99 -4.95
N ALA A 257 -10.39 27.28 -5.89
CA ALA A 257 -9.48 26.19 -5.54
C ALA A 257 -8.04 26.61 -5.84
N PHE A 258 -7.12 26.00 -5.11
CA PHE A 258 -5.67 26.19 -5.23
C PHE A 258 -5.00 24.88 -5.69
N SER A 259 -3.73 24.95 -6.09
CA SER A 259 -2.93 23.77 -6.45
C SER A 259 -2.64 22.84 -5.27
N GLU A 260 -2.63 23.36 -4.05
CA GLU A 260 -2.27 22.65 -2.81
C GLU A 260 -3.03 23.21 -1.59
N PRO A 261 -2.97 22.56 -0.41
CA PRO A 261 -3.69 23.00 0.78
C PRO A 261 -3.19 24.34 1.31
N ILE A 262 -4.11 25.30 1.48
CA ILE A 262 -3.78 26.64 1.97
C ILE A 262 -4.00 26.82 3.48
N ASN A 263 -3.18 27.67 4.09
CA ASN A 263 -3.33 28.10 5.47
C ASN A 263 -4.52 29.05 5.60
N CYS A 264 -5.67 28.51 6.02
CA CYS A 264 -6.93 29.25 6.14
C CYS A 264 -6.87 30.50 7.04
N ALA A 265 -5.88 30.65 7.94
CA ALA A 265 -5.69 31.88 8.69
C ALA A 265 -5.28 33.08 7.81
N THR A 266 -4.67 32.81 6.64
CA THR A 266 -4.15 33.81 5.69
C THR A 266 -5.18 34.31 4.67
N ILE A 267 -6.38 33.72 4.66
CA ILE A 267 -7.48 34.05 3.74
C ILE A 267 -8.25 35.32 4.15
N ILE A 268 -8.28 35.63 5.45
CA ILE A 268 -9.07 36.73 6.00
C ILE A 268 -8.48 38.08 5.55
N GLY A 269 -9.23 38.79 4.70
CA GLY A 269 -8.82 40.07 4.10
C GLY A 269 -7.97 39.94 2.82
N SER A 270 -7.69 38.72 2.36
CA SER A 270 -6.83 38.45 1.19
C SER A 270 -7.59 38.20 -0.11
N ILE A 271 -8.93 38.06 -0.03
CA ILE A 271 -9.86 38.05 -1.17
C ILE A 271 -10.68 39.35 -1.13
N VAL A 272 -10.79 40.02 -2.27
CA VAL A 272 -11.54 41.27 -2.45
C VAL A 272 -12.55 41.09 -3.58
N LEU A 273 -13.78 41.58 -3.36
CA LEU A 273 -14.85 41.62 -4.36
C LEU A 273 -15.28 43.07 -4.60
N ASP A 274 -15.43 43.46 -5.87
CA ASP A 274 -15.67 44.85 -6.26
C ASP A 274 -16.62 44.99 -7.48
N ASP A 275 -17.67 45.83 -7.39
CA ASP A 275 -18.47 46.26 -8.55
C ASP A 275 -18.03 47.61 -9.15
N ASN A 276 -17.11 48.34 -8.51
CA ASN A 276 -16.73 49.68 -8.96
C ASN A 276 -15.29 50.05 -8.56
N ILE A 277 -14.40 50.01 -9.57
CA ILE A 277 -12.96 50.33 -9.53
C ILE A 277 -12.60 51.65 -8.78
N LEU A 278 -13.56 52.55 -8.56
CA LEU A 278 -13.37 53.78 -7.79
C LEU A 278 -13.43 53.60 -6.25
N ILE A 279 -13.93 52.46 -5.74
CA ILE A 279 -14.04 52.16 -4.29
C ILE A 279 -13.64 50.68 -4.02
N PRO A 280 -12.34 50.36 -3.95
CA PRO A 280 -11.86 48.99 -3.77
C PRO A 280 -12.44 48.31 -2.52
N GLY A 281 -13.00 47.11 -2.69
CA GLY A 281 -13.64 46.35 -1.61
C GLY A 281 -15.07 46.81 -1.32
N SER A 282 -15.82 47.21 -2.35
CA SER A 282 -17.21 47.64 -2.26
C SER A 282 -18.18 46.59 -1.69
N VAL A 283 -17.89 45.29 -1.83
CA VAL A 283 -18.70 44.20 -1.23
C VAL A 283 -18.01 43.61 0.00
N ASN A 284 -18.68 43.68 1.15
CA ASN A 284 -18.32 42.89 2.32
C ASN A 284 -18.78 41.43 2.14
N GLY A 285 -17.89 40.47 2.39
CA GLY A 285 -18.19 39.04 2.39
C GLY A 285 -17.51 38.34 3.56
N ASN A 286 -18.01 37.15 3.92
CA ASN A 286 -17.37 36.25 4.86
C ASN A 286 -16.49 35.26 4.08
N PRO A 287 -15.16 35.29 4.22
CA PRO A 287 -14.27 34.38 3.51
C PRO A 287 -14.16 33.05 4.26
N GLY A 288 -14.42 31.94 3.57
CA GLY A 288 -14.27 30.57 4.07
C GLY A 288 -13.01 29.90 3.51
N CYS A 289 -12.54 28.83 4.15
CA CYS A 289 -11.43 28.02 3.65
C CYS A 289 -11.44 26.61 4.24
N THR A 290 -11.13 25.63 3.39
CA THR A 290 -11.01 24.20 3.70
C THR A 290 -9.98 23.53 2.78
N GLY A 291 -8.79 23.22 3.31
CA GLY A 291 -7.75 22.52 2.55
C GLY A 291 -7.32 23.26 1.28
N THR A 292 -7.50 22.65 0.11
CA THR A 292 -7.17 23.23 -1.21
C THR A 292 -8.17 24.27 -1.70
N THR A 293 -9.15 24.70 -0.88
CA THR A 293 -10.24 25.58 -1.32
C THR A 293 -10.49 26.76 -0.39
N ALA A 294 -10.94 27.86 -0.96
CA ALA A 294 -11.51 29.00 -0.27
C ALA A 294 -12.84 29.43 -0.90
N SER A 295 -13.60 30.20 -0.13
CA SER A 295 -14.81 30.86 -0.60
C SER A 295 -14.84 32.32 -0.14
N PHE A 296 -15.67 33.12 -0.81
CA PHE A 296 -16.06 34.46 -0.39
C PHE A 296 -17.57 34.59 -0.60
N THR A 297 -18.33 34.48 0.49
CA THR A 297 -19.78 34.63 0.48
C THR A 297 -20.15 36.08 0.79
N PRO A 298 -20.77 36.83 -0.14
CA PRO A 298 -21.27 38.19 0.13
C PRO A 298 -22.20 38.23 1.36
N LEU A 299 -22.07 39.23 2.23
CA LEU A 299 -22.91 39.36 3.44
C LEU A 299 -24.37 39.74 3.15
N GLY A 300 -24.69 40.03 1.91
CA GLY A 300 -26.03 40.25 1.38
C GLY A 300 -26.00 40.12 -0.14
N ASN A 301 -27.18 40.03 -0.77
CA ASN A 301 -27.26 39.82 -2.22
C ASN A 301 -26.52 40.92 -3.00
N LEU A 302 -25.70 40.48 -3.95
CA LEU A 302 -25.11 41.28 -5.01
C LEU A 302 -26.20 41.97 -5.83
N THR A 303 -25.87 43.11 -6.43
CA THR A 303 -26.83 43.86 -7.26
C THR A 303 -27.19 43.04 -8.51
N PRO A 304 -28.47 42.92 -8.91
CA PRO A 304 -28.86 42.25 -10.17
C PRO A 304 -28.24 42.88 -11.42
N ASN A 305 -28.02 42.10 -12.47
CA ASN A 305 -27.45 42.54 -13.76
C ASN A 305 -26.14 43.37 -13.65
N THR A 306 -25.30 43.09 -12.64
CA THR A 306 -24.10 43.87 -12.31
C THR A 306 -22.85 43.02 -12.48
N ASN A 307 -21.79 43.61 -13.03
CA ASN A 307 -20.50 42.95 -13.25
C ASN A 307 -19.55 43.17 -12.06
N TYR A 308 -19.22 42.10 -11.36
CA TYR A 308 -18.29 42.06 -10.24
C TYR A 308 -16.89 41.59 -10.66
N THR A 309 -15.86 42.07 -9.97
CA THR A 309 -14.46 41.68 -10.15
C THR A 309 -13.91 41.13 -8.84
N VAL A 310 -13.28 39.95 -8.89
CA VAL A 310 -12.62 39.29 -7.77
C VAL A 310 -11.11 39.53 -7.86
N THR A 311 -10.45 39.77 -6.73
CA THR A 311 -8.99 39.81 -6.61
C THR A 311 -8.54 38.96 -5.44
N VAL A 312 -7.51 38.14 -5.65
CA VAL A 312 -6.93 37.21 -4.67
C VAL A 312 -5.44 37.51 -4.56
N SER A 313 -4.95 37.80 -3.35
CA SER A 313 -3.60 38.33 -3.12
C SER A 313 -2.57 37.27 -2.68
N ASN A 314 -1.28 37.61 -2.78
CA ASN A 314 -0.17 36.81 -2.26
C ASN A 314 0.00 36.87 -0.73
N ALA A 315 -0.96 37.44 0.00
CA ALA A 315 -1.00 37.33 1.46
C ALA A 315 -1.50 35.95 1.92
N ILE A 316 -2.15 35.18 1.03
CA ILE A 316 -2.50 33.78 1.24
C ILE A 316 -1.25 32.92 1.12
N THR A 317 -1.09 31.91 1.98
CA THR A 317 0.00 30.92 1.89
C THR A 317 -0.52 29.49 1.88
N ASP A 318 0.33 28.53 1.52
CA ASP A 318 0.15 27.11 1.86
C ASP A 318 0.28 26.86 3.38
N LEU A 319 0.15 25.60 3.82
CA LEU A 319 0.37 25.19 5.22
C LEU A 319 1.84 25.27 5.69
N GLN A 320 2.78 25.50 4.77
CA GLN A 320 4.23 25.57 5.00
C GLN A 320 4.75 27.03 4.96
N ASN A 321 3.88 27.99 4.62
CA ASN A 321 4.06 29.43 4.47
C ASN A 321 4.65 29.93 3.13
N ASN A 322 4.56 29.14 2.04
CA ASN A 322 4.84 29.58 0.68
C ASN A 322 3.69 30.48 0.14
N PRO A 323 3.94 31.71 -0.34
CA PRO A 323 2.88 32.67 -0.66
C PRO A 323 2.28 32.53 -2.08
N LEU A 324 0.96 32.58 -2.16
CA LEU A 324 0.14 32.40 -3.38
C LEU A 324 0.53 33.34 -4.53
N THR A 325 0.51 32.81 -5.76
CA THR A 325 0.53 33.64 -6.98
C THR A 325 -0.79 34.41 -7.14
N PRO A 326 -0.81 35.77 -7.13
CA PRO A 326 -2.06 36.55 -7.19
C PRO A 326 -2.90 36.28 -8.44
N SER A 327 -4.21 36.47 -8.34
CA SER A 327 -5.17 36.22 -9.43
C SER A 327 -6.37 37.17 -9.40
N THR A 328 -6.96 37.44 -10.56
CA THR A 328 -8.16 38.30 -10.70
C THR A 328 -9.00 37.93 -11.93
N TRP A 329 -10.32 38.03 -11.82
CA TRP A 329 -11.31 37.75 -12.87
C TRP A 329 -12.65 38.46 -12.55
N SER A 330 -13.62 38.42 -13.47
CA SER A 330 -14.94 39.06 -13.31
C SER A 330 -16.13 38.18 -13.70
N PHE A 331 -17.35 38.56 -13.34
CA PHE A 331 -18.60 37.88 -13.69
C PHE A 331 -19.84 38.81 -13.59
N THR A 332 -20.94 38.48 -14.27
CA THR A 332 -22.21 39.27 -14.28
C THR A 332 -23.38 38.51 -13.66
N THR A 333 -24.13 39.17 -12.78
CA THR A 333 -25.28 38.60 -12.04
C THR A 333 -26.61 38.56 -12.81
N ALA A 334 -27.54 37.73 -12.33
CA ALA A 334 -28.86 37.44 -12.89
C ALA A 334 -29.98 38.41 -12.46
N ALA A 335 -31.22 38.10 -12.86
CA ALA A 335 -32.40 38.96 -12.73
C ALA A 335 -33.46 38.54 -11.67
N ALA A 336 -33.17 37.56 -10.79
CA ALA A 336 -33.96 37.15 -9.60
C ALA A 336 -35.29 36.38 -9.91
N VAL A 337 -35.92 35.51 -9.08
CA VAL A 337 -35.56 34.64 -7.90
C VAL A 337 -36.39 33.34 -8.05
N ASP A 338 -35.93 32.19 -7.54
CA ASP A 338 -36.69 30.91 -7.53
C ASP A 338 -37.63 30.71 -6.31
N GLN A 339 -38.53 29.70 -6.37
CA GLN A 339 -39.55 29.39 -5.35
C GLN A 339 -39.88 27.88 -5.17
N THR A 340 -39.18 26.93 -5.81
CA THR A 340 -39.41 25.49 -5.57
C THR A 340 -38.82 24.99 -4.25
N GLN A 341 -39.44 23.99 -3.61
CA GLN A 341 -38.93 23.41 -2.36
C GLN A 341 -38.16 22.11 -2.64
N PRO A 342 -36.92 21.97 -2.12
CA PRO A 342 -36.13 20.78 -2.34
C PRO A 342 -36.74 19.55 -1.64
N THR A 343 -36.50 18.40 -2.26
CA THR A 343 -36.85 17.07 -1.77
C THR A 343 -35.64 16.16 -1.82
N VAL A 344 -35.57 15.12 -0.98
CA VAL A 344 -34.51 14.11 -1.07
C VAL A 344 -34.92 13.03 -2.08
N THR A 345 -34.08 12.81 -3.09
CA THR A 345 -34.27 11.86 -4.19
C THR A 345 -33.57 10.52 -3.96
N PHE A 346 -32.49 10.50 -3.16
CA PHE A 346 -31.66 9.32 -2.92
C PHE A 346 -31.07 9.34 -1.51
N THR A 347 -30.90 8.17 -0.87
CA THR A 347 -30.23 8.05 0.45
C THR A 347 -29.31 6.84 0.53
N VAL A 348 -28.21 6.95 1.29
CA VAL A 348 -27.28 5.87 1.64
C VAL A 348 -26.99 5.95 3.15
N PRO A 349 -26.86 4.83 3.89
CA PRO A 349 -27.39 3.50 3.56
C PRO A 349 -28.89 3.57 3.26
N SER A 350 -29.42 2.57 2.55
CA SER A 350 -30.84 2.55 2.18
C SER A 350 -31.76 2.49 3.40
N ALA A 351 -33.03 2.87 3.22
CA ALA A 351 -34.01 2.85 4.30
C ALA A 351 -34.22 1.43 4.87
N ASN A 352 -33.78 1.25 6.12
CA ASN A 352 -33.77 0.00 6.89
C ASN A 352 -32.72 -1.04 6.46
N ALA A 353 -31.60 -0.60 5.87
CA ALA A 353 -30.43 -1.46 5.62
C ALA A 353 -29.91 -2.12 6.91
N ASN A 354 -29.45 -3.38 6.82
CA ASN A 354 -28.91 -4.16 7.94
C ASN A 354 -27.50 -4.69 7.59
N GLY A 355 -26.69 -4.96 8.61
CA GLY A 355 -25.30 -5.44 8.42
C GLY A 355 -24.33 -4.34 7.97
N VAL A 356 -24.70 -3.07 8.13
CA VAL A 356 -23.91 -1.92 7.67
C VAL A 356 -22.56 -1.84 8.42
N GLY A 357 -21.49 -1.51 7.70
CA GLY A 357 -20.16 -1.30 8.30
C GLY A 357 -20.15 -0.19 9.35
N THR A 358 -19.34 -0.35 10.40
CA THR A 358 -19.25 0.64 11.50
C THR A 358 -18.55 1.94 11.10
N ASN A 359 -18.00 1.98 9.88
CA ASN A 359 -17.37 3.11 9.19
C ASN A 359 -18.30 3.78 8.15
N ALA A 360 -19.59 3.46 8.12
CA ALA A 360 -20.51 3.99 7.11
C ALA A 360 -20.81 5.49 7.30
N ASN A 361 -20.77 6.23 6.19
CA ASN A 361 -21.07 7.67 6.11
C ASN A 361 -22.43 7.87 5.43
N PRO A 362 -23.51 8.27 6.15
CA PRO A 362 -24.80 8.50 5.52
C PRO A 362 -24.76 9.64 4.48
N MET A 363 -25.37 9.44 3.32
CA MET A 363 -25.39 10.38 2.20
C MET A 363 -26.81 10.60 1.68
N VAL A 364 -27.09 11.76 1.11
CA VAL A 364 -28.31 12.08 0.38
C VAL A 364 -28.04 12.80 -0.95
N VAL A 365 -29.00 12.68 -1.87
CA VAL A 365 -29.15 13.55 -3.04
C VAL A 365 -30.51 14.25 -2.96
N PHE A 366 -30.57 15.49 -3.47
CA PHE A 366 -31.70 16.40 -3.45
C PHE A 366 -32.21 16.68 -4.88
N SER A 367 -33.45 17.14 -5.02
CA SER A 367 -34.08 17.47 -6.33
C SER A 367 -33.45 18.65 -7.05
N GLU A 368 -32.84 19.58 -6.30
CA GLU A 368 -32.21 20.80 -6.81
C GLU A 368 -31.03 21.22 -5.91
N PRO A 369 -30.17 22.18 -6.33
CA PRO A 369 -28.99 22.56 -5.57
C PRO A 369 -29.31 23.17 -4.20
N MET A 370 -28.60 22.70 -3.17
CA MET A 370 -28.78 23.17 -1.80
C MET A 370 -27.86 24.35 -1.46
N SER A 371 -28.36 25.27 -0.64
CA SER A 371 -27.51 26.21 0.09
C SER A 371 -26.73 25.43 1.14
N CYS A 372 -25.51 24.99 0.81
CA CYS A 372 -24.73 24.12 1.67
C CYS A 372 -24.32 24.74 3.02
N ALA A 373 -24.42 26.06 3.19
CA ALA A 373 -24.29 26.72 4.49
C ALA A 373 -25.47 26.41 5.45
N SER A 374 -26.62 25.97 4.91
CA SER A 374 -27.79 25.53 5.66
C SER A 374 -27.77 24.02 5.96
N VAL A 375 -27.13 23.21 5.10
CA VAL A 375 -27.03 21.75 5.24
C VAL A 375 -25.82 21.40 6.12
N THR A 376 -26.04 21.34 7.43
CA THR A 376 -24.99 21.24 8.47
C THR A 376 -25.30 20.09 9.43
N SER A 377 -24.40 19.78 10.36
CA SER A 377 -24.67 18.80 11.43
C SER A 377 -25.80 19.21 12.39
N ALA A 378 -26.37 20.41 12.27
CA ALA A 378 -27.59 20.81 12.95
C ALA A 378 -28.86 20.40 12.20
N SER A 379 -28.88 20.46 10.87
CA SER A 379 -30.05 20.20 10.01
C SER A 379 -30.04 18.81 9.36
N PHE A 380 -28.87 18.20 9.17
CA PHE A 380 -28.65 16.80 8.78
C PHE A 380 -27.96 16.09 9.96
N ARG A 381 -28.67 15.15 10.60
CA ARG A 381 -28.28 14.53 11.87
C ARG A 381 -28.29 13.01 11.81
N LEU A 382 -27.46 12.38 12.64
CA LEU A 382 -27.49 10.94 12.93
C LEU A 382 -27.71 10.71 14.42
N LYS A 383 -28.66 9.86 14.81
CA LYS A 383 -28.88 9.45 16.21
C LYS A 383 -28.90 7.94 16.39
N ARG A 384 -28.44 7.47 17.56
CA ARG A 384 -28.57 6.07 17.98
C ARG A 384 -30.02 5.81 18.40
N GLN A 385 -30.73 4.93 17.70
CA GLN A 385 -32.18 4.74 17.89
C GLN A 385 -32.52 4.30 19.32
N ALA A 386 -31.73 3.40 19.90
CA ALA A 386 -31.95 2.84 21.24
C ALA A 386 -31.78 3.84 22.41
N THR A 387 -31.09 4.96 22.20
CA THR A 387 -30.86 5.98 23.26
C THR A 387 -31.39 7.37 22.91
N GLY A 388 -31.77 7.61 21.65
CA GLY A 388 -32.17 8.93 21.14
C GLY A 388 -31.02 9.94 21.00
N VAL A 389 -29.79 9.55 21.35
CA VAL A 389 -28.62 10.45 21.37
C VAL A 389 -28.09 10.68 19.96
N TYR A 390 -27.98 11.95 19.56
CA TYR A 390 -27.28 12.37 18.35
C TYR A 390 -25.77 12.14 18.47
N LEU A 391 -25.14 11.67 17.40
CA LEU A 391 -23.69 11.51 17.33
C LEU A 391 -23.03 12.81 16.87
N ILE A 392 -21.76 12.96 17.22
CA ILE A 392 -20.91 14.03 16.68
C ILE A 392 -20.38 13.57 15.32
N GLY A 393 -20.38 14.49 14.36
CA GLY A 393 -19.93 14.26 12.99
C GLY A 393 -19.94 15.54 12.17
N SER A 394 -19.27 15.51 11.02
CA SER A 394 -19.27 16.60 10.04
C SER A 394 -20.30 16.35 8.94
N VAL A 395 -20.74 17.43 8.27
CA VAL A 395 -21.60 17.35 7.08
C VAL A 395 -20.90 18.08 5.94
N ASN A 396 -20.62 17.35 4.87
CA ASN A 396 -20.06 17.87 3.63
C ASN A 396 -21.19 17.93 2.60
N CYS A 397 -21.71 19.11 2.33
CA CYS A 397 -22.70 19.35 1.28
C CYS A 397 -22.01 19.84 -0.01
N PHE A 398 -22.48 19.37 -1.16
CA PHE A 398 -22.03 19.82 -2.48
C PHE A 398 -23.18 19.75 -3.50
N GLY A 399 -23.59 20.91 -4.02
CA GLY A 399 -24.62 21.02 -5.06
C GLY A 399 -25.93 20.36 -4.64
N THR A 400 -26.36 19.34 -5.40
CA THR A 400 -27.56 18.53 -5.14
C THR A 400 -27.33 17.42 -4.10
N SER A 401 -26.29 17.45 -3.26
CA SER A 401 -25.97 16.31 -2.37
C SER A 401 -25.37 16.71 -1.03
N ALA A 402 -25.41 15.80 -0.04
CA ALA A 402 -24.66 15.93 1.20
C ALA A 402 -24.28 14.57 1.81
N THR A 403 -23.14 14.53 2.51
CA THR A 403 -22.66 13.36 3.27
C THR A 403 -22.37 13.73 4.72
N TRP A 404 -22.95 12.99 5.65
CA TRP A 404 -22.67 13.02 7.08
C TRP A 404 -21.56 12.00 7.42
N THR A 405 -20.52 12.43 8.12
CA THR A 405 -19.36 11.59 8.47
C THR A 405 -19.22 11.54 9.99
N PRO A 406 -19.18 10.35 10.64
CA PRO A 406 -18.96 10.25 12.07
C PRO A 406 -17.59 10.80 12.49
N ASP A 407 -17.53 11.38 13.68
CA ASP A 407 -16.28 11.66 14.37
C ASP A 407 -15.44 10.35 14.50
N PRO A 408 -14.17 10.31 14.02
CA PRO A 408 -13.30 9.14 14.15
C PRO A 408 -13.06 8.67 15.59
N VAL A 409 -13.25 9.54 16.59
CA VAL A 409 -13.17 9.19 18.02
C VAL A 409 -14.45 8.48 18.51
N ASN A 410 -15.57 8.65 17.81
CA ASN A 410 -16.90 8.13 18.15
C ASN A 410 -17.53 7.33 16.99
N PRO A 411 -16.90 6.22 16.52
CA PRO A 411 -17.42 5.40 15.42
C PRO A 411 -18.76 4.75 15.74
N LEU A 412 -19.43 4.21 14.71
CA LEU A 412 -20.70 3.52 14.90
C LEU A 412 -20.47 2.22 15.70
N ALA A 413 -21.33 1.98 16.70
CA ALA A 413 -21.24 0.79 17.54
C ALA A 413 -21.79 -0.44 16.80
N PHE A 414 -21.34 -1.62 17.21
CA PHE A 414 -21.81 -2.91 16.70
C PHE A 414 -23.29 -3.17 17.00
N ASN A 415 -23.97 -3.98 16.16
CA ASN A 415 -25.37 -4.44 16.32
C ASN A 415 -26.37 -3.32 16.69
N THR A 416 -26.14 -2.10 16.21
CA THR A 416 -26.83 -0.89 16.69
C THR A 416 -27.62 -0.27 15.54
N THR A 417 -28.92 -0.04 15.77
CA THR A 417 -29.76 0.72 14.84
C THR A 417 -29.58 2.22 15.05
N TYR A 418 -29.42 2.92 13.94
CA TYR A 418 -29.29 4.37 13.83
C TYR A 418 -30.47 4.95 13.03
N THR A 419 -30.84 6.19 13.33
CA THR A 419 -31.80 6.98 12.56
C THR A 419 -31.08 8.20 12.00
N VAL A 420 -31.19 8.40 10.69
CA VAL A 420 -30.76 9.60 9.98
C VAL A 420 -31.94 10.55 9.87
N GLU A 421 -31.73 11.85 10.02
CA GLU A 421 -32.74 12.90 9.87
C GLU A 421 -32.19 14.05 9.03
N ILE A 422 -33.03 14.62 8.16
CA ILE A 422 -32.80 15.95 7.57
C ILE A 422 -34.09 16.77 7.68
N ASP A 423 -33.99 18.01 8.18
CA ASP A 423 -35.14 18.88 8.44
C ASP A 423 -35.11 20.22 7.68
N GLN A 424 -36.10 21.07 7.94
CA GLN A 424 -36.33 22.36 7.27
C GLN A 424 -35.21 23.40 7.51
N GLY A 425 -34.21 23.09 8.35
CA GLY A 425 -32.98 23.87 8.43
C GLY A 425 -32.09 23.72 7.19
N ALA A 426 -32.30 22.69 6.37
CA ALA A 426 -31.72 22.57 5.03
C ALA A 426 -32.57 23.33 4.01
N LEU A 427 -31.94 24.18 3.20
CA LEU A 427 -32.57 25.08 2.22
C LEU A 427 -31.93 24.91 0.83
N ASP A 428 -32.67 25.21 -0.25
CA ASP A 428 -32.11 25.36 -1.60
C ASP A 428 -31.21 26.61 -1.72
N THR A 429 -30.65 26.86 -2.91
CA THR A 429 -29.89 28.08 -3.21
C THR A 429 -30.72 29.39 -3.21
N PHE A 430 -32.02 29.35 -2.96
CA PHE A 430 -32.94 30.50 -2.94
C PHE A 430 -33.67 30.69 -1.59
N ASN A 431 -33.32 29.90 -0.57
CA ASN A 431 -33.88 29.83 0.79
C ASN A 431 -35.26 29.15 0.93
N ASN A 432 -35.69 28.37 -0.06
CA ASN A 432 -36.84 27.48 0.07
C ASN A 432 -36.47 26.25 0.91
N PRO A 433 -37.23 25.91 1.97
CA PRO A 433 -36.87 24.85 2.90
C PRO A 433 -37.16 23.45 2.35
N LEU A 434 -36.27 22.51 2.70
CA LEU A 434 -36.40 21.08 2.41
C LEU A 434 -37.68 20.49 3.01
N ILE A 435 -38.35 19.62 2.24
CA ILE A 435 -39.38 18.72 2.78
C ILE A 435 -38.69 17.66 3.68
N PRO A 436 -38.92 17.65 5.01
CA PRO A 436 -38.13 16.83 5.93
C PRO A 436 -38.24 15.33 5.70
N ILE A 437 -37.15 14.61 5.96
CA ILE A 437 -37.04 13.15 5.80
C ILE A 437 -36.28 12.51 6.96
N ASN A 438 -36.59 11.25 7.26
CA ASN A 438 -35.80 10.42 8.16
C ASN A 438 -35.88 8.95 7.75
N TRP A 439 -34.83 8.18 8.03
CA TRP A 439 -34.77 6.73 7.79
C TRP A 439 -33.82 6.03 8.77
N ASN A 440 -33.86 4.70 8.85
CA ASN A 440 -33.02 3.92 9.76
C ASN A 440 -31.99 3.04 9.02
N PHE A 441 -30.96 2.58 9.71
CA PHE A 441 -30.10 1.45 9.30
C PHE A 441 -29.47 0.77 10.54
N THR A 442 -28.96 -0.46 10.42
CA THR A 442 -28.40 -1.26 11.53
C THR A 442 -27.02 -1.85 11.18
N THR A 443 -26.07 -1.76 12.11
CA THR A 443 -24.69 -2.27 11.98
C THR A 443 -24.52 -3.75 12.37
N GLY A 444 -23.37 -4.35 12.02
CA GLY A 444 -23.00 -5.75 12.37
C GLY A 444 -22.19 -5.95 13.67
N PRO A 445 -21.80 -7.18 14.04
CA PRO A 445 -21.10 -7.55 15.30
C PRO A 445 -19.57 -7.34 15.33
N GLY A 446 -18.96 -7.43 16.53
CA GLY A 446 -17.51 -7.31 16.81
C GLY A 446 -17.03 -8.13 18.04
N PRO A 447 -15.71 -8.15 18.38
CA PRO A 447 -15.04 -9.20 19.19
C PRO A 447 -15.01 -9.08 20.76
N ASP A 448 -14.26 -9.99 21.41
CA ASP A 448 -14.36 -10.57 22.78
C ASP A 448 -13.66 -9.81 23.97
N LEU A 449 -14.06 -10.10 25.24
CA LEU A 449 -13.83 -9.32 26.48
C LEU A 449 -13.82 -10.09 27.85
N THR A 450 -13.28 -11.31 27.98
CA THR A 450 -13.40 -12.13 29.25
C THR A 450 -12.11 -12.16 30.14
N PRO A 451 -12.11 -11.93 31.48
CA PRO A 451 -10.87 -11.78 32.29
C PRO A 451 -10.39 -12.97 33.17
N PRO A 452 -9.06 -13.11 33.43
CA PRO A 452 -8.40 -14.28 34.04
C PRO A 452 -8.28 -14.32 35.58
N SER A 453 -7.89 -15.47 36.16
CA SER A 453 -7.73 -15.70 37.62
C SER A 453 -6.62 -16.74 37.98
N VAL A 454 -6.18 -16.80 39.25
CA VAL A 454 -5.12 -17.72 39.74
C VAL A 454 -5.69 -19.07 40.25
N ALA A 455 -5.04 -20.19 39.93
CA ALA A 455 -5.49 -21.55 40.23
C ALA A 455 -4.63 -22.34 41.25
N VAL A 456 -3.29 -22.35 41.13
CA VAL A 456 -2.40 -23.08 42.07
C VAL A 456 -0.96 -22.53 42.05
N VAL A 457 -0.18 -22.80 43.12
CA VAL A 457 1.23 -22.37 43.27
C VAL A 457 2.14 -23.46 43.84
N THR A 458 3.45 -23.39 43.59
CA THR A 458 4.50 -24.27 44.14
C THR A 458 5.85 -23.51 44.23
N PRO A 459 6.68 -23.63 45.29
CA PRO A 459 6.44 -24.36 46.55
C PRO A 459 5.13 -23.96 47.21
N ALA A 460 4.48 -24.93 47.85
CA ALA A 460 3.27 -24.66 48.62
C ALA A 460 3.59 -23.69 49.77
N ASN A 461 2.62 -22.86 50.13
CA ASN A 461 2.80 -21.81 51.14
C ASN A 461 3.38 -22.36 52.45
N ALA A 462 4.48 -21.74 52.92
CA ALA A 462 5.29 -22.12 54.08
C ALA A 462 6.10 -23.44 53.98
N ALA A 463 6.54 -23.86 52.78
CA ALA A 463 7.46 -24.99 52.61
C ALA A 463 8.88 -24.71 53.15
N ILE A 464 9.57 -25.73 53.68
CA ILE A 464 10.93 -25.62 54.25
C ILE A 464 11.90 -26.65 53.64
N GLY A 465 13.22 -26.40 53.75
CA GLY A 465 14.26 -27.29 53.22
C GLY A 465 14.47 -27.20 51.71
N VAL A 466 13.95 -26.16 51.06
CA VAL A 466 14.03 -25.94 49.61
C VAL A 466 15.50 -25.73 49.19
N PRO A 467 15.98 -26.31 48.08
CA PRO A 467 17.32 -26.00 47.58
C PRO A 467 17.51 -24.49 47.37
N THR A 468 18.71 -23.96 47.62
CA THR A 468 18.99 -22.52 47.48
C THR A 468 18.96 -22.01 46.03
N ASN A 469 18.80 -22.91 45.07
CA ASN A 469 18.56 -22.67 43.65
C ASN A 469 17.19 -23.22 43.18
N GLY A 470 16.26 -23.48 44.11
CA GLY A 470 14.92 -23.99 43.81
C GLY A 470 14.04 -22.97 43.10
N GLY A 471 13.30 -23.42 42.07
CA GLY A 471 12.34 -22.61 41.33
C GLY A 471 10.93 -22.62 41.92
N VAL A 472 10.13 -21.66 41.46
CA VAL A 472 8.73 -21.38 41.83
C VAL A 472 7.83 -21.51 40.59
N SER A 473 6.54 -21.82 40.75
CA SER A 473 5.57 -22.00 39.65
C SER A 473 4.13 -21.67 40.08
N ILE A 474 3.32 -21.24 39.10
CA ILE A 474 1.96 -20.71 39.20
C ILE A 474 1.13 -21.23 38.01
N ALA A 475 -0.17 -21.47 38.20
CA ALA A 475 -1.14 -21.67 37.11
C ALA A 475 -2.35 -20.72 37.23
N PHE A 476 -2.97 -20.40 36.09
CA PHE A 476 -4.09 -19.48 35.90
C PHE A 476 -5.26 -20.15 35.16
N SER A 477 -6.44 -19.51 35.13
CA SER A 477 -7.66 -20.02 34.47
C SER A 477 -7.57 -20.11 32.94
N GLU A 478 -6.82 -19.22 32.30
CA GLU A 478 -6.68 -19.11 30.84
C GLU A 478 -5.34 -18.47 30.43
N ALA A 479 -5.13 -18.28 29.12
CA ALA A 479 -3.83 -17.92 28.55
C ALA A 479 -3.43 -16.47 28.80
N MET A 480 -2.35 -16.28 29.56
CA MET A 480 -1.89 -14.98 30.04
C MET A 480 -1.04 -14.25 28.99
N ASN A 481 -1.18 -12.92 28.90
CA ASN A 481 -0.24 -12.11 28.12
C ASN A 481 1.08 -12.03 28.88
N CYS A 482 2.05 -12.84 28.44
CA CYS A 482 3.37 -12.92 29.05
C CYS A 482 4.16 -11.60 29.08
N GLY A 483 3.81 -10.62 28.24
CA GLY A 483 4.35 -9.26 28.32
C GLY A 483 3.93 -8.52 29.59
N SER A 484 2.69 -8.73 30.07
CA SER A 484 2.20 -8.17 31.33
C SER A 484 2.80 -8.87 32.57
N ILE A 485 3.15 -10.15 32.44
CA ILE A 485 3.73 -10.98 33.51
C ILE A 485 5.15 -10.52 33.88
N LEU A 486 5.94 -10.05 32.91
CA LEU A 486 7.38 -9.75 33.08
C LEU A 486 7.70 -8.60 34.06
N GLY A 487 6.71 -7.79 34.46
CA GLY A 487 6.81 -6.83 35.56
C GLY A 487 5.75 -7.03 36.67
N GLY A 488 4.98 -8.11 36.60
CA GLY A 488 3.80 -8.34 37.44
C GLY A 488 4.01 -9.28 38.63
N ILE A 489 5.23 -9.80 38.84
CA ILE A 489 5.54 -10.79 39.89
C ILE A 489 6.85 -10.41 40.61
N THR A 490 6.88 -10.53 41.94
CA THR A 490 8.07 -10.25 42.78
C THR A 490 8.36 -11.37 43.79
N LEU A 491 9.61 -11.45 44.26
CA LEU A 491 10.11 -12.32 45.33
C LEU A 491 10.92 -11.47 46.33
N ASP A 492 10.78 -11.70 47.64
CA ASP A 492 11.30 -10.81 48.72
C ASP A 492 11.62 -11.63 50.00
N ASP A 493 12.67 -11.31 50.78
CA ASP A 493 12.92 -11.95 52.09
C ASP A 493 12.22 -11.30 53.30
N ASP A 494 11.85 -10.01 53.23
CA ASP A 494 11.14 -9.31 54.32
C ASP A 494 9.98 -8.44 53.77
N PRO A 495 8.74 -8.96 53.71
CA PRO A 495 7.58 -8.21 53.24
C PRO A 495 7.17 -7.04 54.19
N THR A 496 7.94 -6.74 55.24
CA THR A 496 7.73 -5.59 56.12
C THR A 496 8.72 -4.44 55.91
N THR A 497 9.82 -4.63 55.15
CA THR A 497 10.76 -3.54 54.80
C THR A 497 10.94 -3.42 53.27
N PRO A 498 10.29 -2.44 52.61
CA PRO A 498 10.24 -2.39 51.15
C PRO A 498 11.60 -1.98 50.55
N GLY A 499 12.33 -2.94 49.97
CA GLY A 499 13.58 -2.65 49.27
C GLY A 499 14.28 -3.81 48.56
N THR A 500 14.21 -5.05 49.06
CA THR A 500 15.02 -6.18 48.56
C THR A 500 14.23 -7.19 47.72
N VAL A 501 13.63 -6.71 46.61
CA VAL A 501 13.11 -7.62 45.58
C VAL A 501 14.26 -8.40 44.95
N ILE A 502 14.20 -9.72 45.08
CA ILE A 502 15.22 -10.66 44.62
C ILE A 502 15.09 -10.84 43.10
N PRO A 503 16.19 -10.68 42.33
CA PRO A 503 16.19 -10.94 40.89
C PRO A 503 15.70 -12.37 40.57
N ILE A 504 14.63 -12.46 39.78
CA ILE A 504 14.03 -13.71 39.34
C ILE A 504 13.91 -13.74 37.81
N ASN A 505 14.38 -14.82 37.19
CA ASN A 505 14.11 -15.09 35.78
C ASN A 505 12.72 -15.71 35.66
N ILE A 506 11.76 -14.96 35.11
CA ILE A 506 10.39 -15.42 34.88
C ILE A 506 10.24 -16.02 33.48
N ASN A 507 9.57 -17.17 33.39
CA ASN A 507 9.16 -17.84 32.17
C ASN A 507 7.64 -18.02 32.19
N CYS A 508 6.96 -17.64 31.11
CA CYS A 508 5.50 -17.67 31.00
C CYS A 508 5.11 -18.46 29.75
N ASN A 509 4.20 -19.42 29.91
CA ASN A 509 3.77 -20.33 28.85
C ASN A 509 2.27 -20.64 29.01
N GLY A 510 1.46 -20.10 28.10
CA GLY A 510 0.01 -20.24 28.12
C GLY A 510 -0.63 -19.73 29.41
N ASN A 511 -1.29 -20.62 30.15
CA ASN A 511 -1.90 -20.32 31.45
C ASN A 511 -0.97 -20.65 32.64
N THR A 512 0.33 -20.82 32.43
CA THR A 512 1.29 -21.19 33.49
C THR A 512 2.53 -20.29 33.49
N VAL A 513 3.08 -20.06 34.68
CA VAL A 513 4.26 -19.20 34.87
C VAL A 513 5.19 -19.86 35.88
N SER A 514 6.49 -19.89 35.60
CA SER A 514 7.53 -20.37 36.51
C SER A 514 8.68 -19.37 36.59
N PHE A 515 9.38 -19.34 37.72
CA PHE A 515 10.53 -18.45 37.88
C PHE A 515 11.58 -19.01 38.85
N ALA A 516 12.82 -18.58 38.72
CA ALA A 516 13.91 -18.98 39.62
C ALA A 516 14.81 -17.79 39.98
N PRO A 517 15.35 -17.73 41.22
CA PRO A 517 16.29 -16.68 41.64
C PRO A 517 17.58 -16.69 40.82
N THR A 518 18.05 -15.53 40.37
CA THR A 518 19.32 -15.38 39.65
C THR A 518 20.45 -14.90 40.57
N ILE A 519 21.40 -15.80 40.82
CA ILE A 519 22.78 -15.64 41.33
C ILE A 519 23.06 -14.38 42.21
N PRO A 520 23.43 -14.53 43.49
CA PRO A 520 23.80 -15.76 44.19
C PRO A 520 22.60 -16.69 44.46
N PRO A 521 22.85 -17.99 44.74
CA PRO A 521 21.83 -18.83 45.35
C PRO A 521 21.26 -18.17 46.61
N LEU A 522 19.97 -18.40 46.88
CA LEU A 522 19.28 -17.93 48.08
C LEU A 522 20.12 -18.26 49.34
N ALA A 523 20.06 -17.39 50.35
CA ALA A 523 20.85 -17.61 51.55
C ALA A 523 20.46 -18.93 52.24
N PHE A 524 21.47 -19.68 52.69
CA PHE A 524 21.28 -20.96 53.37
C PHE A 524 20.48 -20.76 54.67
N ASN A 525 19.33 -21.44 54.78
CA ASN A 525 18.37 -21.41 55.89
C ASN A 525 17.52 -20.10 56.02
N THR A 526 17.27 -19.38 54.92
CA THR A 526 16.47 -18.14 54.87
C THR A 526 15.08 -18.35 54.23
N THR A 527 14.09 -17.51 54.60
CA THR A 527 12.68 -17.56 54.15
C THR A 527 12.34 -16.43 53.17
N TYR A 528 11.46 -16.68 52.19
CA TYR A 528 11.13 -15.78 51.08
C TYR A 528 9.63 -15.76 50.75
N THR A 529 9.09 -14.63 50.29
CA THR A 529 7.68 -14.36 49.96
C THR A 529 7.53 -13.89 48.51
N VAL A 530 6.44 -14.28 47.84
CA VAL A 530 6.11 -13.99 46.44
C VAL A 530 4.84 -13.14 46.37
N THR A 531 4.75 -12.18 45.44
CA THR A 531 3.50 -11.43 45.13
C THR A 531 3.24 -11.33 43.62
N ILE A 532 1.97 -11.34 43.21
CA ILE A 532 1.46 -11.12 41.85
C ILE A 532 0.59 -9.85 41.85
N LEU A 533 0.72 -9.00 40.83
CA LEU A 533 0.00 -7.72 40.67
C LEU A 533 -1.21 -7.83 39.74
N ASN A 534 -2.26 -7.05 40.00
CA ASN A 534 -3.47 -6.99 39.18
C ASN A 534 -3.32 -6.32 37.81
N THR A 535 -2.15 -5.75 37.51
CA THR A 535 -1.77 -5.21 36.19
C THR A 535 -1.41 -6.29 35.17
N VAL A 536 -1.36 -7.55 35.60
CA VAL A 536 -1.27 -8.74 34.74
C VAL A 536 -2.58 -8.93 33.96
N THR A 537 -2.49 -9.28 32.68
CA THR A 537 -3.65 -9.50 31.79
C THR A 537 -3.61 -10.84 31.06
N ASP A 538 -4.76 -11.24 30.50
CA ASP A 538 -4.84 -12.29 29.47
C ASP A 538 -4.26 -11.82 28.12
N SER A 539 -4.27 -12.74 27.15
CA SER A 539 -3.85 -12.54 25.75
C SER A 539 -4.61 -11.44 25.00
N ASN A 540 -5.78 -11.02 25.49
CA ASN A 540 -6.67 -10.03 24.89
C ASN A 540 -6.68 -8.70 25.70
N ASN A 541 -5.78 -8.57 26.69
CA ASN A 541 -5.59 -7.45 27.62
C ASN A 541 -6.67 -7.24 28.70
N ASN A 542 -7.46 -8.27 29.04
CA ASN A 542 -8.34 -8.26 30.20
C ASN A 542 -7.55 -8.53 31.51
N ALA A 543 -7.72 -7.71 32.54
CA ALA A 543 -6.88 -7.72 33.75
C ALA A 543 -7.27 -8.77 34.81
N LEU A 544 -6.30 -9.18 35.63
CA LEU A 544 -6.43 -10.24 36.64
C LEU A 544 -7.54 -9.96 37.66
N ASN A 545 -8.50 -10.88 37.71
CA ASN A 545 -9.70 -10.80 38.53
C ASN A 545 -9.38 -10.94 40.04
N GLY A 546 -9.90 -10.01 40.85
CA GLY A 546 -9.84 -10.03 42.32
C GLY A 546 -8.70 -9.22 42.97
N GLY A 547 -7.68 -8.79 42.22
CA GLY A 547 -6.57 -7.97 42.74
C GLY A 547 -5.24 -8.72 42.85
N ASN A 548 -4.38 -8.29 43.79
CA ASN A 548 -3.03 -8.85 44.01
C ASN A 548 -3.06 -10.14 44.87
N TYR A 549 -2.04 -11.00 44.76
CA TYR A 549 -2.01 -12.37 45.34
C TYR A 549 -0.60 -12.80 45.83
N ALA A 550 -0.43 -13.49 46.99
CA ALA A 550 0.90 -13.71 47.62
C ALA A 550 1.08 -14.96 48.55
N TRP A 551 2.30 -15.52 48.71
CA TRP A 551 2.67 -16.71 49.56
C TRP A 551 4.22 -16.91 49.80
N SER A 552 4.74 -17.88 50.61
CA SER A 552 6.18 -17.98 51.02
C SER A 552 6.87 -19.39 51.20
N PHE A 553 8.22 -19.50 51.36
CA PHE A 553 9.05 -20.74 51.59
C PHE A 553 10.51 -20.55 52.14
N THR A 554 11.26 -21.61 52.56
CA THR A 554 12.59 -21.59 53.28
C THR A 554 13.64 -22.68 52.85
N THR A 555 14.98 -22.51 53.05
CA THR A 555 16.08 -23.26 52.31
C THR A 555 17.01 -24.33 53.02
N GLY A 556 18.27 -24.63 52.54
CA GLY A 556 19.16 -25.82 52.84
C GLY A 556 20.74 -25.60 52.90
N VAL A 557 21.63 -26.61 52.61
CA VAL A 557 23.17 -26.59 52.63
C VAL A 557 23.92 -27.76 51.86
N ALA A 558 25.26 -27.71 51.52
CA ALA A 558 26.09 -28.82 50.89
C ALA A 558 27.69 -28.71 50.89
N PRO A 559 28.52 -29.81 50.72
CA PRO A 559 30.02 -29.83 50.57
C PRO A 559 30.72 -30.82 49.52
N ASP A 560 32.08 -30.89 49.44
CA ASP A 560 33.03 -31.58 48.46
C ASP A 560 34.47 -31.80 49.09
N LEU A 561 35.52 -32.61 48.74
CA LEU A 561 35.94 -33.90 48.05
C LEU A 561 36.20 -34.14 46.50
N VAL A 562 37.44 -34.57 46.10
CA VAL A 562 37.91 -34.70 44.66
C VAL A 562 38.74 -35.98 44.24
N PRO A 563 38.24 -36.78 43.25
CA PRO A 563 38.98 -37.70 42.33
C PRO A 563 39.18 -37.09 40.91
N PRO A 564 39.81 -37.76 39.91
CA PRO A 564 39.98 -37.21 38.56
C PRO A 564 38.65 -36.86 37.88
N GLN A 565 38.59 -35.65 37.31
CA GLN A 565 37.41 -35.11 36.64
C GLN A 565 37.68 -34.91 35.15
N VAL A 566 36.63 -35.00 34.34
CA VAL A 566 36.67 -34.55 32.94
C VAL A 566 36.75 -33.03 32.92
N SER A 567 37.80 -32.47 32.28
CA SER A 567 38.02 -31.03 32.16
C SER A 567 37.37 -30.44 30.90
N LEU A 568 37.25 -31.23 29.83
CA LEU A 568 36.62 -30.82 28.59
C LEU A 568 36.11 -32.02 27.79
N VAL A 569 35.02 -31.82 27.04
CA VAL A 569 34.54 -32.75 26.01
C VAL A 569 34.23 -32.01 24.71
N SER A 570 34.43 -32.69 23.58
CA SER A 570 34.12 -32.19 22.24
C SER A 570 33.51 -33.32 21.41
N PRO A 571 32.24 -33.25 20.96
CA PRO A 571 31.28 -32.17 21.19
C PRO A 571 31.02 -31.91 22.67
N LEU A 572 30.67 -30.65 23.01
CA LEU A 572 30.30 -30.26 24.37
C LEU A 572 29.06 -31.02 24.85
N SER A 573 28.91 -31.19 26.17
CA SER A 573 27.69 -31.77 26.74
C SER A 573 26.48 -30.89 26.43
N GLY A 574 25.42 -31.51 25.90
CA GLY A 574 24.22 -30.81 25.42
C GLY A 574 24.37 -30.14 24.05
N ALA A 575 25.52 -30.28 23.35
CA ALA A 575 25.70 -29.66 22.04
C ALA A 575 24.68 -30.18 21.03
N VAL A 576 23.90 -29.26 20.45
CA VAL A 576 23.00 -29.49 19.32
C VAL A 576 23.67 -29.04 18.02
N GLY A 577 23.23 -29.55 16.86
CA GLY A 577 23.84 -29.16 15.58
C GLY A 577 25.12 -29.93 15.22
N VAL A 578 25.48 -30.98 15.96
CA VAL A 578 26.71 -31.75 15.71
C VAL A 578 26.66 -32.45 14.35
N ALA A 579 27.77 -32.41 13.61
CA ALA A 579 27.90 -33.06 12.32
C ALA A 579 27.84 -34.60 12.44
N THR A 580 27.19 -35.27 11.49
CA THR A 580 26.96 -36.73 11.47
C THR A 580 28.22 -37.58 11.31
N ASN A 581 29.37 -36.94 11.04
CA ASN A 581 30.70 -37.53 10.91
C ASN A 581 31.71 -37.03 11.98
N ALA A 582 31.24 -36.42 13.07
CA ALA A 582 32.11 -35.84 14.10
C ALA A 582 32.91 -36.90 14.88
N ASN A 583 34.19 -36.60 15.14
CA ASN A 583 35.01 -37.33 16.12
C ASN A 583 34.67 -36.84 17.53
N ILE A 584 34.76 -37.73 18.53
CA ILE A 584 34.24 -37.52 19.88
C ILE A 584 35.41 -37.63 20.87
N THR A 585 35.74 -36.56 21.59
CA THR A 585 36.98 -36.40 22.37
C THR A 585 36.67 -36.00 23.81
N VAL A 586 37.47 -36.52 24.74
CA VAL A 586 37.48 -36.18 26.17
C VAL A 586 38.87 -35.75 26.61
N ALA A 587 38.95 -34.81 27.55
CA ALA A 587 40.15 -34.44 28.29
C ALA A 587 39.85 -34.40 29.80
N PHE A 588 40.87 -34.62 30.62
CA PHE A 588 40.78 -34.71 32.08
C PHE A 588 41.53 -33.55 32.75
N ASN A 589 41.18 -33.24 34.00
CA ASN A 589 41.83 -32.18 34.79
C ASN A 589 43.25 -32.57 35.25
N GLU A 590 43.56 -33.86 35.21
CA GLU A 590 44.87 -34.45 35.52
C GLU A 590 45.25 -35.58 34.54
N THR A 591 46.39 -36.24 34.76
CA THR A 591 46.88 -37.29 33.86
C THR A 591 46.27 -38.65 34.19
N ILE A 592 45.66 -39.29 33.19
CA ILE A 592 44.95 -40.57 33.33
C ILE A 592 45.77 -41.77 32.88
N ASN A 593 45.43 -42.96 33.40
CA ASN A 593 46.00 -44.21 32.92
C ASN A 593 45.19 -44.77 31.73
N CYS A 594 45.64 -44.51 30.50
CA CYS A 594 45.03 -45.02 29.26
C CYS A 594 44.79 -46.54 29.21
N SER A 595 45.51 -47.37 29.99
CA SER A 595 45.26 -48.82 30.02
C SER A 595 44.02 -49.23 30.85
N THR A 596 43.44 -48.29 31.60
CA THR A 596 42.19 -48.46 32.36
C THR A 596 40.97 -47.79 31.70
N LEU A 597 41.19 -47.09 30.58
CA LEU A 597 40.16 -46.31 29.90
C LEU A 597 39.17 -47.21 29.15
N ASN A 598 37.89 -47.08 29.49
CA ASN A 598 36.79 -47.68 28.74
C ASN A 598 35.88 -46.56 28.21
N PHE A 599 35.98 -46.25 26.92
CA PHE A 599 35.29 -45.16 26.25
C PHE A 599 34.38 -45.72 25.14
N THR A 600 33.07 -45.51 25.27
CA THR A 600 32.05 -45.99 24.33
C THR A 600 31.10 -44.86 23.88
N VAL A 601 30.33 -45.12 22.82
CA VAL A 601 29.21 -44.29 22.36
C VAL A 601 27.98 -45.17 22.23
N ASN A 602 26.80 -44.69 22.63
CA ASN A 602 25.58 -45.49 22.66
C ASN A 602 24.96 -45.72 21.26
N ASN A 603 23.76 -46.30 21.23
CA ASN A 603 22.99 -46.60 20.00
C ASN A 603 23.72 -47.52 18.99
N GLY A 604 24.68 -48.34 19.46
CA GLY A 604 25.35 -49.36 18.65
C GLY A 604 26.43 -48.83 17.70
N ILE A 605 26.89 -47.58 17.87
CA ILE A 605 27.94 -46.98 17.05
C ILE A 605 29.28 -47.65 17.37
N ASN A 606 29.80 -48.42 16.42
CA ASN A 606 31.15 -48.98 16.50
C ASN A 606 32.19 -47.92 16.08
N GLY A 607 33.38 -47.95 16.68
CA GLY A 607 34.46 -47.00 16.40
C GLY A 607 35.79 -47.42 17.01
N THR A 608 36.83 -46.62 16.79
CA THR A 608 38.18 -46.84 17.36
C THR A 608 38.55 -45.72 18.34
N VAL A 609 39.27 -46.07 19.41
CA VAL A 609 39.69 -45.11 20.46
C VAL A 609 41.21 -44.95 20.45
N ASN A 610 41.66 -43.69 20.38
CA ASN A 610 43.05 -43.29 20.55
C ASN A 610 43.19 -42.54 21.88
N CYS A 611 44.14 -42.90 22.75
CA CYS A 611 44.35 -42.27 24.07
C CYS A 611 45.82 -41.85 24.25
N SER A 612 46.05 -40.67 24.83
CA SER A 612 47.39 -40.18 25.18
C SER A 612 47.33 -39.07 26.24
N GLY A 613 48.20 -39.15 27.25
CA GLY A 613 48.31 -38.14 28.31
C GLY A 613 47.02 -37.99 29.12
N SER A 614 46.48 -36.77 29.18
CA SER A 614 45.20 -36.46 29.83
C SER A 614 44.01 -36.43 28.85
N SER A 615 44.06 -37.15 27.71
CA SER A 615 43.00 -37.08 26.69
C SER A 615 42.79 -38.36 25.87
N ALA A 616 41.60 -38.51 25.28
CA ALA A 616 41.27 -39.60 24.36
C ALA A 616 40.19 -39.21 23.33
N THR A 617 40.24 -39.80 22.14
CA THR A 617 39.29 -39.58 21.04
C THR A 617 38.74 -40.89 20.50
N PHE A 618 37.42 -41.00 20.44
CA PHE A 618 36.64 -42.03 19.75
C PHE A 618 36.32 -41.55 18.32
N ILE A 619 36.55 -42.41 17.33
CA ILE A 619 36.32 -42.17 15.90
C ILE A 619 35.25 -43.17 15.41
N PRO A 620 34.04 -42.71 15.02
CA PRO A 620 32.98 -43.59 14.50
C PRO A 620 33.39 -44.33 13.21
N SER A 621 32.90 -45.56 13.06
CA SER A 621 33.11 -46.37 11.85
C SER A 621 32.36 -45.80 10.65
N ALA A 622 33.02 -45.72 9.50
CA ALA A 622 32.42 -45.26 8.24
C ALA A 622 31.26 -46.13 7.73
N LEU A 623 31.08 -47.34 8.27
CA LEU A 623 29.93 -48.22 7.97
C LEU A 623 28.75 -48.03 8.94
N THR A 624 28.94 -47.29 10.05
CA THR A 624 27.90 -46.95 11.03
C THR A 624 28.10 -45.51 11.54
N PRO A 625 27.86 -44.49 10.69
CA PRO A 625 27.96 -43.08 11.06
C PRO A 625 26.84 -42.66 12.04
N LEU A 626 26.90 -41.42 12.52
CA LEU A 626 25.89 -40.85 13.40
C LEU A 626 24.66 -40.40 12.58
N ASN A 627 23.46 -40.78 13.00
CA ASN A 627 22.20 -40.36 12.36
C ASN A 627 21.90 -38.89 12.66
N ALA A 628 21.13 -38.20 11.82
CA ALA A 628 20.68 -36.82 12.03
C ALA A 628 19.60 -36.71 13.13
N GLY A 629 19.44 -35.54 13.74
CA GLY A 629 18.47 -35.23 14.81
C GLY A 629 18.53 -36.13 16.04
N THR A 630 19.60 -36.92 16.20
CA THR A 630 19.67 -38.05 17.11
C THR A 630 20.56 -37.69 18.29
N ASN A 631 20.04 -37.85 19.50
CA ASN A 631 20.81 -37.67 20.73
C ASN A 631 21.67 -38.91 20.99
N TYR A 632 22.99 -38.75 20.90
CA TYR A 632 23.98 -39.75 21.25
C TYR A 632 24.54 -39.48 22.65
N THR A 633 24.98 -40.53 23.33
CA THR A 633 25.66 -40.43 24.62
C THR A 633 27.02 -41.10 24.52
N ALA A 634 28.06 -40.31 24.75
CA ALA A 634 29.44 -40.73 24.86
C ALA A 634 29.75 -40.98 26.35
N THR A 635 30.41 -42.09 26.67
CA THR A 635 30.54 -42.56 28.05
C THR A 635 31.93 -43.10 28.35
N ILE A 636 32.57 -42.53 29.37
CA ILE A 636 33.76 -43.05 30.03
C ILE A 636 33.30 -43.94 31.19
N LEU A 637 33.25 -45.26 30.96
CA LEU A 637 32.79 -46.25 31.94
C LEU A 637 33.77 -46.43 33.10
N THR A 638 35.07 -46.41 32.81
CA THR A 638 36.16 -46.47 33.78
C THR A 638 37.35 -45.67 33.27
N VAL A 639 38.03 -44.99 34.18
CA VAL A 639 39.44 -44.56 34.07
C VAL A 639 39.94 -44.19 35.47
N ASN A 640 41.23 -44.39 35.73
CA ASN A 640 41.88 -43.91 36.96
C ASN A 640 42.86 -42.78 36.65
N ASP A 641 43.12 -41.93 37.65
CA ASP A 641 44.30 -41.07 37.65
C ASP A 641 45.59 -41.90 37.79
N ILE A 642 46.73 -41.23 37.79
CA ILE A 642 48.05 -41.87 37.93
C ILE A 642 48.42 -42.24 39.39
N VAL A 643 47.60 -41.85 40.37
CA VAL A 643 47.81 -42.07 41.82
C VAL A 643 46.97 -43.25 42.34
N GLY A 644 45.89 -43.60 41.64
CA GLY A 644 44.98 -44.70 41.93
C GLY A 644 43.54 -44.30 42.26
N ASN A 645 43.18 -43.01 42.27
CA ASN A 645 41.77 -42.64 42.46
C ASN A 645 41.00 -42.93 41.16
N PRO A 646 39.88 -43.67 41.21
CA PRO A 646 39.02 -43.86 40.05
C PRO A 646 38.26 -42.56 39.76
N ILE A 647 37.88 -42.35 38.49
CA ILE A 647 36.80 -41.40 38.19
C ILE A 647 35.56 -41.85 38.97
N GLY A 648 35.06 -40.99 39.86
CA GLY A 648 34.22 -41.41 40.99
C GLY A 648 32.90 -42.10 40.58
N ALA A 649 32.40 -41.78 39.38
CA ALA A 649 31.37 -42.50 38.66
C ALA A 649 31.68 -42.46 37.16
N ALA A 650 31.05 -43.35 36.38
CA ALA A 650 31.17 -43.33 34.92
C ALA A 650 30.71 -41.97 34.35
N PHE A 651 31.59 -41.28 33.62
CA PHE A 651 31.29 -39.96 33.06
C PHE A 651 30.61 -40.11 31.70
N GLY A 652 29.30 -39.90 31.65
CA GLY A 652 28.52 -39.82 30.42
C GLY A 652 28.19 -38.37 30.06
N TRP A 653 28.33 -38.01 28.79
CA TRP A 653 27.80 -36.76 28.24
C TRP A 653 27.03 -37.03 26.94
N SER A 654 26.00 -36.24 26.68
CA SER A 654 25.18 -36.39 25.49
C SER A 654 25.37 -35.23 24.51
N PHE A 655 25.18 -35.50 23.23
CA PHE A 655 25.15 -34.49 22.18
C PHE A 655 24.14 -34.90 21.09
N THR A 656 23.45 -33.93 20.52
CA THR A 656 22.45 -34.16 19.48
C THR A 656 23.01 -33.71 18.14
N THR A 657 23.01 -34.61 17.16
CA THR A 657 23.35 -34.23 15.79
C THR A 657 22.35 -33.20 15.26
N GLY A 658 22.78 -32.38 14.30
CA GLY A 658 21.88 -31.39 13.70
C GLY A 658 20.63 -32.04 13.11
N ALA A 659 19.55 -31.26 13.02
CA ALA A 659 18.40 -31.63 12.21
C ALA A 659 18.86 -32.03 10.79
N ALA A 660 18.12 -32.91 10.13
CA ALA A 660 18.32 -33.08 8.70
C ALA A 660 18.17 -31.70 8.01
N PRO A 661 18.94 -31.40 6.94
CA PRO A 661 18.66 -30.23 6.11
C PRO A 661 17.18 -30.25 5.71
N ASP A 662 16.52 -29.09 5.72
CA ASP A 662 15.18 -29.04 5.17
C ASP A 662 15.27 -29.32 3.67
N VAL A 663 14.48 -30.28 3.23
CA VAL A 663 14.39 -30.76 1.84
C VAL A 663 12.95 -30.67 1.34
N THR A 664 12.08 -29.97 2.08
CA THR A 664 10.67 -29.77 1.76
C THR A 664 10.58 -28.58 0.81
N PRO A 665 10.13 -28.75 -0.45
CA PRO A 665 9.97 -27.61 -1.34
C PRO A 665 8.73 -26.79 -0.95
N PRO A 666 8.77 -25.45 -1.01
CA PRO A 666 7.63 -24.61 -0.69
C PRO A 666 6.46 -24.86 -1.66
N VAL A 667 5.23 -24.53 -1.26
CA VAL A 667 4.07 -24.49 -2.17
C VAL A 667 3.94 -23.08 -2.73
N VAL A 668 3.61 -22.96 -4.02
CA VAL A 668 3.32 -21.67 -4.68
C VAL A 668 2.16 -21.84 -5.66
N THR A 669 1.24 -20.88 -5.69
CA THR A 669 0.08 -20.88 -6.57
C THR A 669 -0.11 -19.51 -7.21
N ILE A 670 -0.59 -19.49 -8.46
CA ILE A 670 -1.21 -18.33 -9.08
C ILE A 670 -2.71 -18.41 -8.76
N GLN A 671 -3.34 -17.30 -8.39
CA GLN A 671 -4.75 -17.28 -7.93
C GLN A 671 -5.73 -16.74 -8.99
N ASN A 672 -5.41 -15.62 -9.62
CA ASN A 672 -6.34 -14.91 -10.52
C ASN A 672 -6.32 -15.37 -11.98
N LEU A 673 -5.40 -16.27 -12.36
CA LEU A 673 -5.25 -16.72 -13.75
C LEU A 673 -5.07 -18.25 -13.82
N ARG A 674 -5.68 -18.88 -14.83
CA ARG A 674 -5.51 -20.29 -15.19
C ARG A 674 -5.04 -20.41 -16.63
N ASN A 675 -4.77 -21.65 -17.07
CA ASN A 675 -4.47 -21.90 -18.46
C ASN A 675 -5.69 -21.62 -19.35
N ASN A 676 -5.46 -20.92 -20.46
CA ASN A 676 -6.41 -20.30 -21.39
C ASN A 676 -7.15 -19.03 -20.87
N SER A 677 -6.91 -18.56 -19.64
CA SER A 677 -7.55 -17.34 -19.15
C SER A 677 -7.18 -16.10 -19.98
N ILE A 678 -8.14 -15.18 -20.11
CA ILE A 678 -7.92 -13.84 -20.65
C ILE A 678 -7.43 -12.96 -19.49
N VAL A 679 -6.39 -12.17 -19.72
CA VAL A 679 -5.75 -11.33 -18.70
C VAL A 679 -6.43 -9.97 -18.67
N GLU A 680 -7.27 -9.76 -17.67
CA GLU A 680 -8.12 -8.58 -17.50
C GLU A 680 -7.73 -7.73 -16.25
N SER A 681 -6.57 -8.02 -15.66
CA SER A 681 -5.90 -7.22 -14.63
C SER A 681 -4.48 -6.85 -15.09
N GLY A 682 -3.95 -5.71 -14.66
CA GLY A 682 -2.53 -5.38 -14.80
C GLY A 682 -1.60 -6.18 -13.88
N PHE A 683 -2.13 -7.11 -13.08
CA PHE A 683 -1.40 -7.84 -12.05
C PHE A 683 -1.65 -9.36 -12.08
N VAL A 684 -0.59 -10.12 -11.76
CA VAL A 684 -0.68 -11.53 -11.39
C VAL A 684 -0.56 -11.63 -9.88
N ILE A 685 -1.48 -12.32 -9.22
CA ILE A 685 -1.46 -12.52 -7.76
C ILE A 685 -1.39 -13.99 -7.38
N GLY A 686 -0.94 -14.26 -6.16
CA GLY A 686 -0.94 -15.60 -5.62
C GLY A 686 -0.51 -15.71 -4.16
N THR A 687 -0.34 -16.95 -3.72
CA THR A 687 0.21 -17.28 -2.40
C THR A 687 1.45 -18.17 -2.53
N ALA A 688 2.30 -18.13 -1.51
CA ALA A 688 3.34 -19.12 -1.29
C ALA A 688 3.39 -19.50 0.19
N THR A 689 3.47 -20.79 0.49
CA THR A 689 3.44 -21.31 1.86
C THR A 689 4.45 -22.43 2.04
N ASP A 690 5.02 -22.52 3.23
CA ASP A 690 6.01 -23.51 3.61
C ASP A 690 5.95 -23.75 5.14
N ALA A 691 6.58 -24.82 5.62
CA ALA A 691 6.82 -25.02 7.05
C ALA A 691 7.94 -24.10 7.59
N GLY A 692 8.90 -23.73 6.75
CA GLY A 692 9.89 -22.69 6.99
C GLY A 692 9.46 -21.32 6.44
N THR A 693 10.44 -20.45 6.21
CA THR A 693 10.22 -19.06 5.73
C THR A 693 10.49 -18.95 4.23
N ILE A 694 9.47 -18.53 3.45
CA ILE A 694 9.64 -18.13 2.06
C ILE A 694 10.58 -16.90 1.99
N THR A 695 11.70 -17.01 1.29
CA THR A 695 12.66 -15.91 1.10
C THR A 695 12.37 -15.08 -0.15
N SER A 696 11.82 -15.68 -1.20
CA SER A 696 11.41 -14.96 -2.41
C SER A 696 10.31 -15.69 -3.18
N VAL A 697 9.45 -14.91 -3.83
CA VAL A 697 8.62 -15.36 -4.96
C VAL A 697 9.04 -14.57 -6.20
N GLU A 698 9.14 -15.23 -7.34
CA GLU A 698 9.56 -14.64 -8.61
C GLU A 698 8.66 -15.16 -9.75
N VAL A 699 8.40 -14.32 -10.75
CA VAL A 699 7.60 -14.66 -11.94
C VAL A 699 8.47 -14.58 -13.19
N SER A 700 8.32 -15.55 -14.08
CA SER A 700 8.84 -15.54 -15.45
C SER A 700 7.67 -15.41 -16.42
N LEU A 701 7.82 -14.50 -17.38
CA LEU A 701 6.91 -14.31 -18.50
C LEU A 701 7.60 -14.82 -19.77
N ASP A 702 6.87 -15.54 -20.62
CA ASP A 702 7.31 -16.00 -21.95
C ASP A 702 8.63 -16.81 -21.95
N ASN A 703 8.89 -17.54 -20.87
CA ASN A 703 10.15 -18.26 -20.58
C ASN A 703 11.38 -17.34 -20.44
N GLY A 704 11.17 -16.05 -20.20
CA GLY A 704 12.20 -15.08 -19.88
C GLY A 704 12.80 -15.28 -18.48
N ALA A 705 13.65 -14.34 -18.06
CA ALA A 705 14.22 -14.35 -16.72
C ALA A 705 13.12 -14.28 -15.65
N PHE A 706 13.33 -14.96 -14.53
CA PHE A 706 12.50 -14.80 -13.34
C PHE A 706 12.82 -13.45 -12.68
N VAL A 707 11.77 -12.68 -12.39
CA VAL A 707 11.82 -11.35 -11.77
C VAL A 707 11.08 -11.39 -10.43
N PRO A 708 11.58 -10.78 -9.34
CA PRO A 708 10.91 -10.80 -8.04
C PRO A 708 9.49 -10.23 -8.07
N ALA A 709 8.58 -10.87 -7.34
CA ALA A 709 7.26 -10.34 -7.01
C ALA A 709 7.31 -9.45 -5.75
N THR A 710 6.30 -8.61 -5.58
CA THR A 710 6.08 -7.84 -4.36
C THR A 710 5.40 -8.74 -3.32
N GLY A 711 6.06 -8.93 -2.17
CA GLY A 711 5.58 -9.82 -1.11
C GLY A 711 5.91 -11.30 -1.36
N THR A 712 5.52 -12.15 -0.41
CA THR A 712 5.73 -13.60 -0.47
C THR A 712 4.45 -14.38 -0.15
N ASN A 713 3.66 -13.92 0.83
CA ASN A 713 2.33 -14.48 1.10
C ASN A 713 1.36 -13.42 1.68
N PRO A 714 0.38 -12.90 0.91
CA PRO A 714 0.26 -13.05 -0.54
C PRO A 714 1.44 -12.41 -1.29
N TRP A 715 1.57 -12.72 -2.57
CA TRP A 715 2.50 -12.08 -3.49
C TRP A 715 1.75 -11.48 -4.69
N LYS A 716 2.29 -10.39 -5.24
CA LYS A 716 1.72 -9.64 -6.36
C LYS A 716 2.81 -9.23 -7.35
N PHE A 717 2.60 -9.46 -8.64
CA PHE A 717 3.52 -9.12 -9.72
C PHE A 717 2.81 -8.22 -10.74
N LYS A 718 3.45 -7.13 -11.18
CA LYS A 718 2.88 -6.24 -12.21
C LYS A 718 3.30 -6.72 -13.61
N LEU A 719 2.35 -6.75 -14.54
CA LEU A 719 2.60 -7.07 -15.94
C LEU A 719 3.21 -5.88 -16.71
N PRO A 720 3.86 -6.11 -17.86
CA PRO A 720 4.44 -5.04 -18.67
C PRO A 720 3.40 -4.02 -19.14
N SER A 721 3.78 -2.74 -19.09
CA SER A 721 2.95 -1.57 -19.42
C SER A 721 3.82 -0.45 -20.04
N ASP A 722 4.76 -0.84 -20.91
CA ASP A 722 5.66 0.02 -21.70
C ASP A 722 5.76 -0.52 -23.15
N ILE A 723 6.75 -0.10 -23.94
CA ILE A 723 6.93 -0.56 -25.34
C ILE A 723 7.17 -2.09 -25.51
N ASN A 724 7.30 -2.85 -24.41
CA ASN A 724 7.34 -4.32 -24.39
C ASN A 724 6.00 -4.95 -23.97
N THR A 725 4.93 -4.17 -23.91
CA THR A 725 3.58 -4.62 -23.51
C THR A 725 3.05 -5.72 -24.41
N TRP A 726 2.30 -6.63 -23.80
CA TRP A 726 1.56 -7.66 -24.51
C TRP A 726 0.50 -7.02 -25.42
N LYS A 727 0.49 -7.38 -26.70
CA LYS A 727 -0.49 -6.89 -27.67
C LYS A 727 -1.88 -7.37 -27.29
N GLN A 728 -2.92 -6.66 -27.73
CA GLN A 728 -4.28 -7.17 -27.54
C GLN A 728 -4.46 -8.54 -28.20
N ASN A 729 -5.04 -9.49 -27.46
CA ASN A 729 -5.24 -10.90 -27.82
C ASN A 729 -3.96 -11.75 -28.02
N SER A 730 -2.73 -11.21 -27.95
CA SER A 730 -1.55 -12.08 -28.09
C SER A 730 -1.44 -13.10 -26.95
N GLN A 731 -0.94 -14.29 -27.30
CA GLN A 731 -0.79 -15.41 -26.38
C GLN A 731 0.57 -15.36 -25.68
N HIS A 732 0.56 -15.55 -24.37
CA HIS A 732 1.72 -15.48 -23.50
C HIS A 732 1.76 -16.66 -22.52
N THR A 733 2.90 -16.86 -21.85
CA THR A 733 3.04 -17.86 -20.78
C THR A 733 3.50 -17.24 -19.47
N ILE A 734 2.94 -17.70 -18.35
CA ILE A 734 3.28 -17.26 -16.99
C ILE A 734 3.75 -18.45 -16.17
N ILE A 735 4.86 -18.29 -15.46
CA ILE A 735 5.42 -19.26 -14.52
C ILE A 735 5.79 -18.53 -13.22
N ALA A 736 5.24 -18.96 -12.08
CA ALA A 736 5.68 -18.47 -10.77
C ALA A 736 6.62 -19.50 -10.10
N ARG A 737 7.59 -19.03 -9.31
CA ARG A 737 8.41 -19.88 -8.44
C ARG A 737 8.57 -19.27 -7.05
N ALA A 738 8.62 -20.13 -6.03
CA ALA A 738 8.91 -19.73 -4.66
C ALA A 738 10.14 -20.47 -4.13
N LYS A 739 10.86 -19.80 -3.23
CA LYS A 739 12.09 -20.28 -2.61
C LYS A 739 12.02 -20.09 -1.09
N ASP A 740 12.44 -21.10 -0.33
CA ASP A 740 12.50 -21.06 1.13
C ASP A 740 13.85 -20.50 1.64
N LEU A 741 14.13 -20.66 2.95
CA LEU A 741 15.40 -20.29 3.58
C LEU A 741 16.50 -21.36 3.41
N ALA A 742 16.15 -22.62 3.18
CA ALA A 742 17.08 -23.72 2.93
C ALA A 742 17.60 -23.75 1.48
N ASN A 743 17.00 -22.97 0.57
CA ASN A 743 17.15 -22.95 -0.88
C ASN A 743 16.41 -24.07 -1.63
N ASN A 744 15.42 -24.73 -1.02
CA ASN A 744 14.45 -25.53 -1.78
C ASN A 744 13.60 -24.61 -2.66
N LEU A 745 13.23 -25.11 -3.84
CA LEU A 745 12.60 -24.33 -4.90
C LEU A 745 11.44 -25.10 -5.50
N THR A 746 10.29 -24.44 -5.63
CA THR A 746 9.14 -24.95 -6.35
C THR A 746 8.73 -23.97 -7.42
N THR A 747 8.37 -24.49 -8.59
CA THR A 747 7.93 -23.74 -9.77
C THR A 747 6.57 -24.27 -10.20
N THR A 748 5.63 -23.38 -10.55
CA THR A 748 4.33 -23.78 -11.10
C THR A 748 4.49 -24.46 -12.46
N ALA A 749 3.45 -25.16 -12.91
CA ALA A 749 3.28 -25.36 -14.34
C ALA A 749 3.20 -23.99 -15.06
N ALA A 750 3.63 -23.93 -16.31
CA ALA A 750 3.37 -22.78 -17.16
C ALA A 750 1.87 -22.76 -17.50
N ILE A 751 1.21 -21.63 -17.25
CA ILE A 751 -0.12 -21.35 -17.80
C ILE A 751 0.04 -20.53 -19.08
N SER A 752 -0.65 -20.92 -20.15
CA SER A 752 -0.83 -20.09 -21.33
C SER A 752 -2.01 -19.14 -21.10
N VAL A 753 -1.89 -17.88 -21.47
CA VAL A 753 -2.93 -16.84 -21.29
C VAL A 753 -3.04 -15.97 -22.55
N ARG A 754 -4.16 -15.26 -22.73
CA ARG A 754 -4.33 -14.23 -23.78
C ARG A 754 -4.44 -12.85 -23.14
N LYS A 755 -3.81 -11.82 -23.71
CA LYS A 755 -3.92 -10.44 -23.20
C LYS A 755 -5.30 -9.83 -23.51
N GLY A 756 -6.02 -9.37 -22.48
CA GLY A 756 -7.29 -8.64 -22.59
C GLY A 756 -7.18 -7.16 -22.20
N ASN A 757 -8.33 -6.49 -22.04
CA ASN A 757 -8.39 -5.12 -21.50
C ASN A 757 -8.35 -5.14 -19.97
N ASN A 758 -7.62 -4.20 -19.36
CA ASN A 758 -7.59 -4.06 -17.90
C ASN A 758 -8.95 -3.57 -17.38
N LYS A 759 -9.50 -4.27 -16.38
CA LYS A 759 -10.76 -4.01 -15.66
C LYS A 759 -10.59 -4.06 -14.14
N ASP A 760 -9.37 -4.27 -13.65
CA ASP A 760 -9.03 -4.32 -12.22
C ASP A 760 -8.78 -2.89 -11.70
N ILE A 761 -9.82 -2.25 -11.17
CA ILE A 761 -9.80 -0.84 -10.74
C ILE A 761 -9.02 -0.68 -9.43
N ASN A 762 -9.15 -1.64 -8.51
CA ASN A 762 -8.53 -1.57 -7.18
C ASN A 762 -7.17 -2.29 -7.06
N GLY A 763 -6.78 -3.03 -8.10
CA GLY A 763 -5.52 -3.76 -8.19
C GLY A 763 -5.45 -5.01 -7.31
N ASP A 764 -6.57 -5.65 -6.97
CA ASP A 764 -6.54 -6.90 -6.20
C ASP A 764 -6.29 -8.15 -7.06
N GLY A 765 -6.31 -8.00 -8.38
CA GLY A 765 -6.07 -9.06 -9.37
C GLY A 765 -7.35 -9.58 -10.04
N TYR A 766 -8.53 -9.16 -9.61
CA TYR A 766 -9.82 -9.63 -10.13
C TYR A 766 -10.47 -8.57 -11.04
N VAL A 767 -11.46 -8.97 -11.86
CA VAL A 767 -12.23 -8.01 -12.68
C VAL A 767 -13.20 -7.23 -11.79
N ASP A 768 -13.06 -5.91 -11.76
CA ASP A 768 -14.07 -5.01 -11.17
C ASP A 768 -15.14 -4.65 -12.22
N LEU A 769 -16.28 -4.12 -11.76
CA LEU A 769 -17.47 -3.87 -12.60
C LEU A 769 -17.88 -2.39 -12.55
N VAL A 770 -18.09 -1.78 -13.71
CA VAL A 770 -18.57 -0.39 -13.81
C VAL A 770 -19.95 -0.34 -14.46
N SER A 771 -20.85 0.47 -13.89
CA SER A 771 -22.17 0.75 -14.45
C SER A 771 -22.62 2.18 -14.17
N ALA A 772 -23.52 2.72 -14.97
CA ALA A 772 -23.95 4.11 -14.85
C ALA A 772 -25.45 4.32 -15.11
N GLU A 773 -25.96 5.39 -14.49
CA GLU A 773 -27.34 5.85 -14.59
C GLU A 773 -27.34 7.36 -14.88
N TYR A 774 -27.14 7.70 -16.15
CA TYR A 774 -27.05 9.08 -16.60
C TYR A 774 -28.32 9.91 -16.36
N GLY A 775 -29.49 9.27 -16.19
CA GLY A 775 -30.74 9.93 -15.83
C GLY A 775 -30.71 10.63 -14.47
N GLN A 776 -29.82 10.21 -13.57
CA GLN A 776 -29.50 10.90 -12.32
C GLN A 776 -28.07 11.48 -12.29
N GLY A 777 -27.27 11.25 -13.33
CA GLY A 777 -25.86 11.62 -13.35
C GLY A 777 -25.02 10.78 -12.39
N LEU A 778 -25.34 9.49 -12.21
CA LEU A 778 -24.62 8.59 -11.29
C LEU A 778 -23.76 7.57 -12.04
N LEU A 779 -22.59 7.28 -11.47
CA LEU A 779 -21.64 6.27 -11.93
C LEU A 779 -21.24 5.41 -10.73
N TYR A 780 -21.36 4.09 -10.87
CA TYR A 780 -21.16 3.10 -9.82
C TYR A 780 -19.96 2.22 -10.17
N ILE A 781 -19.09 1.99 -9.18
CA ILE A 781 -17.95 1.07 -9.27
C ILE A 781 -18.13 -0.01 -8.20
N PHE A 782 -18.17 -1.27 -8.62
CA PHE A 782 -18.26 -2.43 -7.74
C PHE A 782 -16.93 -3.17 -7.80
N HIS A 783 -16.23 -3.25 -6.67
CA HIS A 783 -15.04 -4.09 -6.60
C HIS A 783 -15.44 -5.55 -6.41
N SER A 784 -14.62 -6.47 -6.93
CA SER A 784 -14.77 -7.89 -6.64
C SER A 784 -14.58 -8.19 -5.13
N SER A 785 -15.09 -9.34 -4.69
CA SER A 785 -14.77 -9.96 -3.40
C SER A 785 -13.79 -11.13 -3.58
N GLY A 786 -12.92 -11.06 -4.59
CA GLY A 786 -11.97 -12.11 -4.96
C GLY A 786 -12.69 -13.39 -5.37
N ASN A 787 -12.31 -14.53 -4.78
CA ASN A 787 -12.92 -15.84 -5.06
C ASN A 787 -14.42 -15.97 -4.71
N ALA A 788 -15.03 -14.97 -4.06
CA ALA A 788 -16.48 -14.88 -3.87
C ALA A 788 -17.20 -14.14 -5.02
N GLY A 789 -16.47 -13.60 -5.99
CA GLY A 789 -17.00 -12.79 -7.09
C GLY A 789 -17.66 -11.51 -6.60
N MET A 790 -18.67 -11.06 -7.35
CA MET A 790 -19.46 -9.90 -7.01
C MET A 790 -20.51 -10.25 -5.93
N THR A 791 -20.41 -9.66 -4.74
CA THR A 791 -21.30 -9.96 -3.59
C THR A 791 -22.33 -8.86 -3.27
N ILE A 792 -22.21 -7.69 -3.90
CA ILE A 792 -23.01 -6.48 -3.66
C ILE A 792 -24.36 -6.58 -4.37
N THR A 793 -25.43 -6.95 -3.67
CA THR A 793 -26.78 -7.09 -4.27
C THR A 793 -27.56 -5.78 -4.43
N ASN A 794 -26.99 -4.63 -4.05
CA ASN A 794 -27.62 -3.31 -4.14
C ASN A 794 -26.67 -2.26 -4.73
N ALA A 795 -27.09 -1.55 -5.78
CA ALA A 795 -26.33 -0.46 -6.40
C ALA A 795 -25.96 0.66 -5.41
N GLN A 796 -26.78 0.90 -4.39
CA GLN A 796 -26.49 1.87 -3.33
C GLN A 796 -25.35 1.43 -2.37
N SER A 797 -24.84 0.20 -2.53
CA SER A 797 -23.73 -0.37 -1.76
C SER A 797 -22.50 -0.66 -2.63
N ALA A 798 -22.40 -0.03 -3.80
CA ALA A 798 -21.21 -0.02 -4.64
C ALA A 798 -19.97 0.46 -3.87
N SER A 799 -18.79 -0.10 -4.17
CA SER A 799 -17.50 0.30 -3.59
C SER A 799 -17.19 1.79 -3.79
N LYS A 800 -17.63 2.36 -4.92
CA LYS A 800 -17.69 3.80 -5.13
C LYS A 800 -18.96 4.22 -5.86
N ILE A 801 -19.45 5.42 -5.52
CA ILE A 801 -20.42 6.17 -6.31
C ILE A 801 -19.79 7.52 -6.66
N ILE A 802 -19.79 7.87 -7.94
CA ILE A 802 -19.33 9.15 -8.48
C ILE A 802 -20.56 9.92 -8.97
N VAL A 803 -20.79 11.10 -8.39
CA VAL A 803 -21.92 11.97 -8.70
C VAL A 803 -21.50 13.04 -9.71
N GLY A 804 -22.20 13.10 -10.83
CA GLY A 804 -22.12 14.19 -11.82
C GLY A 804 -23.49 14.85 -12.01
N VAL A 805 -23.68 15.49 -13.17
CA VAL A 805 -24.91 16.26 -13.45
C VAL A 805 -25.81 15.49 -14.41
N ALA A 806 -27.04 15.18 -13.97
CA ALA A 806 -28.05 14.49 -14.77
C ALA A 806 -28.38 15.21 -16.09
N ALA A 807 -28.51 16.54 -16.05
CA ALA A 807 -28.79 17.36 -17.22
C ALA A 807 -27.65 17.40 -18.26
N GLU A 808 -26.44 17.00 -17.88
CA GLU A 808 -25.29 16.88 -18.79
C GLU A 808 -25.17 15.46 -19.37
N GLU A 809 -26.08 14.54 -18.99
CA GLU A 809 -26.00 13.11 -19.23
C GLU A 809 -24.68 12.50 -18.70
N PHE A 810 -24.15 12.92 -17.54
CA PHE A 810 -22.93 12.31 -17.00
C PHE A 810 -23.11 10.81 -16.75
N GLY A 811 -22.16 9.98 -17.20
CA GLY A 811 -22.29 8.53 -17.18
C GLY A 811 -23.09 7.97 -18.35
N ARG A 812 -23.33 8.76 -19.42
CA ARG A 812 -24.06 8.27 -20.61
C ARG A 812 -23.35 7.13 -21.30
N THR A 813 -22.02 7.07 -21.18
CA THR A 813 -21.17 5.95 -21.56
C THR A 813 -20.13 5.76 -20.48
N VAL A 814 -19.67 4.52 -20.31
CA VAL A 814 -18.48 4.19 -19.51
C VAL A 814 -17.51 3.39 -20.37
N SER A 815 -16.24 3.39 -20.00
CA SER A 815 -15.21 2.49 -20.51
C SER A 815 -14.11 2.34 -19.45
N MET A 816 -13.33 1.26 -19.53
CA MET A 816 -12.17 1.01 -18.66
C MET A 816 -10.91 0.86 -19.51
N GLY A 817 -9.76 1.18 -18.92
CA GLY A 817 -8.45 0.92 -19.53
C GLY A 817 -7.32 1.55 -18.72
N ASP A 818 -6.13 0.99 -18.81
CA ASP A 818 -4.93 1.50 -18.12
C ASP A 818 -4.29 2.60 -18.99
N LEU A 819 -4.74 3.86 -18.84
CA LEU A 819 -4.29 4.98 -19.68
C LEU A 819 -2.94 5.53 -19.19
N ASN A 820 -2.64 5.43 -17.90
CA ASN A 820 -1.36 5.88 -17.32
C ASN A 820 -0.30 4.75 -17.23
N GLY A 821 -0.65 3.51 -17.58
CA GLY A 821 0.25 2.36 -17.51
C GLY A 821 0.74 2.06 -16.09
N ASP A 822 -0.06 2.33 -15.05
CA ASP A 822 0.32 2.06 -13.66
C ASP A 822 -0.05 0.65 -13.18
N GLY A 823 -0.92 -0.06 -13.93
CA GLY A 823 -1.39 -1.42 -13.69
C GLY A 823 -2.83 -1.49 -13.19
N PHE A 824 -3.44 -0.38 -12.81
CA PHE A 824 -4.84 -0.28 -12.41
C PHE A 824 -5.71 0.12 -13.62
N ALA A 825 -6.97 -0.29 -13.65
CA ALA A 825 -7.90 0.14 -14.70
C ALA A 825 -8.45 1.54 -14.37
N ASP A 826 -8.21 2.53 -15.22
CA ASP A 826 -8.85 3.84 -15.13
C ASP A 826 -10.31 3.75 -15.57
N VAL A 827 -11.16 4.63 -15.03
CA VAL A 827 -12.58 4.72 -15.42
C VAL A 827 -12.81 5.97 -16.25
N ILE A 828 -13.38 5.80 -17.45
CA ILE A 828 -13.68 6.88 -18.39
C ILE A 828 -15.21 7.02 -18.52
N SER A 829 -15.72 8.25 -18.45
CA SER A 829 -17.17 8.54 -18.48
C SER A 829 -17.50 9.68 -19.45
N GLY A 830 -18.56 9.51 -20.24
CA GLY A 830 -19.09 10.54 -21.15
C GLY A 830 -20.26 11.32 -20.57
N ALA A 831 -20.29 12.63 -20.83
CA ALA A 831 -21.39 13.56 -20.54
C ALA A 831 -21.76 14.36 -21.82
N PRO A 832 -22.40 13.72 -22.81
CA PRO A 832 -22.69 14.33 -24.12
C PRO A 832 -23.71 15.48 -24.09
N GLY A 833 -24.44 15.66 -22.99
CA GLY A 833 -25.32 16.81 -22.76
C GLY A 833 -24.59 18.07 -22.28
N TRP A 834 -23.33 17.96 -21.84
CA TRP A 834 -22.54 19.06 -21.26
C TRP A 834 -22.56 20.34 -22.13
N ASN A 835 -22.73 21.50 -21.50
CA ASN A 835 -22.77 22.84 -22.12
C ASN A 835 -23.60 22.92 -23.42
N GLY A 836 -24.91 22.72 -23.32
CA GLY A 836 -25.81 22.76 -24.49
C GLY A 836 -25.51 21.65 -25.50
N ALA A 837 -25.23 20.44 -24.99
CA ALA A 837 -24.79 19.28 -25.77
C ALA A 837 -23.54 19.52 -26.65
N GLN A 838 -22.63 20.41 -26.20
CA GLN A 838 -21.26 20.43 -26.68
C GLN A 838 -20.55 19.12 -26.33
N GLY A 839 -20.85 18.56 -25.16
CA GLY A 839 -20.40 17.26 -24.70
C GLY A 839 -19.01 17.29 -24.06
N ARG A 840 -18.72 16.28 -23.24
CA ARG A 840 -17.50 16.18 -22.44
C ARG A 840 -17.17 14.72 -22.13
N VAL A 841 -15.88 14.42 -21.99
CA VAL A 841 -15.37 13.19 -21.40
C VAL A 841 -14.67 13.51 -20.07
N TYR A 842 -14.84 12.63 -19.09
CA TYR A 842 -14.19 12.63 -17.78
C TYR A 842 -13.30 11.39 -17.67
N ILE A 843 -12.09 11.53 -17.14
CA ILE A 843 -11.16 10.43 -16.88
C ILE A 843 -10.85 10.42 -15.39
N PHE A 844 -11.02 9.26 -14.78
CA PHE A 844 -10.79 8.99 -13.38
C PHE A 844 -9.62 8.01 -13.26
N HIS A 845 -8.42 8.54 -12.96
CA HIS A 845 -7.28 7.67 -12.73
C HIS A 845 -7.44 6.89 -11.43
N SER A 846 -7.18 5.59 -11.49
CA SER A 846 -7.27 4.67 -10.36
C SER A 846 -5.96 4.61 -9.57
N SER A 847 -5.99 4.28 -8.27
CA SER A 847 -4.75 4.08 -7.51
C SER A 847 -4.95 3.26 -6.22
N GLY A 848 -4.14 2.20 -6.08
CA GLY A 848 -4.12 1.34 -4.88
C GLY A 848 -5.46 0.64 -4.60
N ASN A 849 -5.55 -0.01 -3.43
CA ASN A 849 -6.72 -0.81 -3.00
C ASN A 849 -8.05 -0.04 -2.86
N ALA A 850 -8.06 1.27 -3.12
CA ALA A 850 -9.27 2.10 -3.16
C ALA A 850 -9.73 2.41 -4.60
N GLY A 851 -8.90 2.12 -5.62
CA GLY A 851 -9.18 2.46 -7.01
C GLY A 851 -9.44 3.95 -7.21
N VAL A 852 -10.62 4.29 -7.73
CA VAL A 852 -11.07 5.69 -7.89
C VAL A 852 -11.59 6.25 -6.57
N ASN A 853 -10.76 7.01 -5.85
CA ASN A 853 -11.15 7.54 -4.53
C ASN A 853 -11.96 8.87 -4.55
N ILE A 854 -12.30 9.42 -5.71
CA ILE A 854 -13.15 10.63 -5.79
C ILE A 854 -14.66 10.30 -5.82
N SER A 855 -15.50 11.19 -5.30
CA SER A 855 -16.97 10.99 -5.26
C SER A 855 -17.77 11.92 -6.18
N PHE A 856 -17.12 12.85 -6.88
CA PHE A 856 -17.79 13.81 -7.77
C PHE A 856 -17.05 13.98 -9.10
N SER A 857 -17.77 14.09 -10.20
CA SER A 857 -17.19 14.21 -11.55
C SER A 857 -16.36 15.50 -11.73
N GLY A 858 -16.65 16.55 -10.96
CA GLY A 858 -15.87 17.79 -10.92
C GLY A 858 -14.42 17.62 -10.45
N PHE A 859 -14.08 16.51 -9.79
CA PHE A 859 -12.72 16.17 -9.37
C PHE A 859 -12.06 15.11 -10.27
N ALA A 860 -12.58 14.88 -11.48
CA ALA A 860 -11.95 13.99 -12.45
C ALA A 860 -10.49 14.39 -12.71
N THR A 861 -9.59 13.41 -12.74
CA THR A 861 -8.15 13.64 -12.95
C THR A 861 -7.89 14.33 -14.28
N LYS A 862 -8.75 14.11 -15.28
CA LYS A 862 -8.86 14.94 -16.50
C LYS A 862 -10.31 15.13 -16.92
N THR A 863 -10.57 16.24 -17.62
CA THR A 863 -11.77 16.40 -18.44
C THR A 863 -11.38 16.91 -19.83
N ILE A 864 -12.08 16.39 -20.85
CA ILE A 864 -11.89 16.76 -22.26
C ILE A 864 -13.22 17.33 -22.76
N SER A 865 -13.24 18.59 -23.15
CA SER A 865 -14.46 19.24 -23.63
C SER A 865 -14.62 19.14 -25.16
N GLY A 866 -15.85 18.94 -25.63
CA GLY A 866 -16.21 19.00 -27.05
C GLY A 866 -16.00 20.39 -27.63
N ALA A 867 -15.89 20.49 -28.96
CA ALA A 867 -15.69 21.77 -29.63
C ALA A 867 -17.02 22.43 -30.01
N ASN A 868 -18.03 21.66 -30.42
CA ASN A 868 -19.21 22.18 -31.13
C ASN A 868 -20.49 21.98 -30.31
N ALA A 869 -21.20 23.06 -29.96
CA ALA A 869 -22.50 22.96 -29.28
C ALA A 869 -23.52 22.12 -30.10
N GLY A 870 -24.33 21.33 -29.41
CA GLY A 870 -25.30 20.39 -30.02
C GLY A 870 -24.71 19.12 -30.66
N ALA A 871 -23.39 18.95 -30.72
CA ALA A 871 -22.74 17.86 -31.46
C ALA A 871 -22.51 16.56 -30.65
N ARG A 872 -22.65 16.63 -29.31
CA ARG A 872 -22.57 15.48 -28.37
C ARG A 872 -21.21 14.75 -28.36
N PHE A 873 -20.13 15.46 -28.06
CA PHE A 873 -18.84 14.80 -27.79
C PHE A 873 -18.91 13.88 -26.55
N GLY A 874 -18.37 12.67 -26.63
CA GLY A 874 -18.47 11.65 -25.58
C GLY A 874 -19.75 10.81 -25.63
N ASP A 875 -20.50 10.83 -26.75
CA ASP A 875 -21.68 9.96 -26.92
C ASP A 875 -21.29 8.52 -27.31
N SER A 876 -20.02 8.24 -27.59
CA SER A 876 -19.40 6.91 -27.63
C SER A 876 -17.93 7.03 -27.19
N ILE A 877 -17.40 6.01 -26.51
CA ILE A 877 -16.01 5.97 -26.01
C ILE A 877 -15.47 4.54 -26.14
N VAL A 878 -14.19 4.39 -26.47
CA VAL A 878 -13.43 3.13 -26.36
C VAL A 878 -11.95 3.41 -26.06
N THR A 879 -11.27 2.45 -25.43
CA THR A 879 -9.84 2.49 -25.09
C THR A 879 -9.04 1.47 -25.90
N GLY A 880 -7.72 1.68 -26.05
CA GLY A 880 -6.80 0.73 -26.67
C GLY A 880 -5.51 1.39 -27.14
N ASP A 881 -4.41 0.64 -27.22
CA ASP A 881 -3.11 1.15 -27.64
C ASP A 881 -3.06 1.36 -29.18
N LEU A 882 -3.55 2.51 -29.64
CA LEU A 882 -3.67 2.85 -31.08
C LEU A 882 -2.33 3.35 -31.65
N ASN A 883 -1.42 3.80 -30.77
CA ASN A 883 -0.14 4.39 -31.13
C ASN A 883 1.06 3.42 -30.97
N GLY A 884 0.93 2.37 -30.14
CA GLY A 884 1.90 1.28 -29.95
C GLY A 884 3.01 1.57 -28.94
N ASP A 885 2.76 2.44 -27.96
CA ASP A 885 3.73 2.77 -26.89
C ASP A 885 3.54 1.96 -25.60
N GLY A 886 2.50 1.11 -25.54
CA GLY A 886 2.18 0.25 -24.40
C GLY A 886 1.13 0.81 -23.45
N TYR A 887 0.68 2.05 -23.66
CA TYR A 887 -0.36 2.69 -22.86
C TYR A 887 -1.71 2.62 -23.60
N ALA A 888 -2.82 2.57 -22.88
CA ALA A 888 -4.11 2.66 -23.55
C ALA A 888 -4.35 4.11 -24.02
N ASP A 889 -4.67 4.30 -25.30
CA ASP A 889 -5.17 5.56 -25.85
C ASP A 889 -6.70 5.64 -25.69
N LEU A 890 -7.26 6.83 -25.92
CA LEU A 890 -8.68 7.13 -25.81
C LEU A 890 -9.27 7.57 -27.17
N ALA A 891 -10.30 6.87 -27.64
CA ALA A 891 -11.13 7.29 -28.76
C ALA A 891 -12.54 7.71 -28.29
N SER A 892 -13.06 8.81 -28.81
CA SER A 892 -14.36 9.39 -28.41
C SER A 892 -15.14 9.95 -29.60
N GLY A 893 -16.43 9.62 -29.68
CA GLY A 893 -17.34 10.04 -30.75
C GLY A 893 -18.10 11.33 -30.48
N GLU A 894 -18.41 12.04 -31.57
CA GLU A 894 -19.27 13.24 -31.65
C GLU A 894 -20.29 13.01 -32.80
N PRO A 895 -21.20 12.02 -32.70
CA PRO A 895 -21.96 11.50 -33.85
C PRO A 895 -23.04 12.45 -34.40
N VAL A 896 -23.38 13.52 -33.67
CA VAL A 896 -24.36 14.53 -34.11
C VAL A 896 -23.68 15.73 -34.81
N PHE A 897 -22.35 15.78 -34.84
CA PHE A 897 -21.58 16.83 -35.52
C PHE A 897 -22.09 17.15 -36.94
N ASN A 898 -22.20 18.44 -37.27
CA ASN A 898 -22.58 18.98 -38.58
C ASN A 898 -23.78 18.26 -39.23
N GLY A 899 -24.94 18.32 -38.57
CA GLY A 899 -26.16 17.68 -39.07
C GLY A 899 -26.10 16.15 -39.01
N SER A 900 -25.49 15.60 -37.96
CA SER A 900 -25.19 14.17 -37.84
C SER A 900 -24.33 13.59 -38.98
N GLN A 901 -23.42 14.39 -39.54
CA GLN A 901 -22.27 13.86 -40.28
C GLN A 901 -21.41 12.97 -39.37
N GLY A 902 -21.18 13.45 -38.14
CA GLY A 902 -20.48 12.72 -37.11
C GLY A 902 -18.96 12.81 -37.20
N ARG A 903 -18.30 12.64 -36.05
CA ARG A 903 -16.85 12.72 -35.86
C ARG A 903 -16.36 11.72 -34.83
N VAL A 904 -15.07 11.41 -34.91
CA VAL A 904 -14.33 10.68 -33.88
C VAL A 904 -13.00 11.39 -33.62
N TYR A 905 -12.64 11.52 -32.36
CA TYR A 905 -11.40 12.11 -31.89
C TYR A 905 -10.57 11.04 -31.16
N VAL A 906 -9.27 11.02 -31.41
CA VAL A 906 -8.32 10.15 -30.71
C VAL A 906 -7.32 10.99 -29.93
N PHE A 907 -7.12 10.64 -28.68
CA PHE A 907 -6.17 11.27 -27.76
C PHE A 907 -5.19 10.20 -27.32
N HIS A 908 -3.91 10.38 -27.64
CA HIS A 908 -2.90 9.45 -27.17
C HIS A 908 -2.57 9.75 -25.72
N SER A 909 -2.25 8.70 -24.97
CA SER A 909 -1.69 8.82 -23.63
C SER A 909 -0.25 9.33 -23.69
N ALA A 910 0.21 10.02 -22.64
CA ALA A 910 1.55 10.58 -22.53
C ALA A 910 2.38 9.77 -21.53
N GLY A 911 2.38 8.45 -21.69
CA GLY A 911 2.89 7.49 -20.72
C GLY A 911 2.22 7.66 -19.34
N ALA A 912 3.03 7.67 -18.29
CA ALA A 912 2.59 7.82 -16.89
C ALA A 912 1.81 9.11 -16.55
N ALA A 913 1.67 10.05 -17.48
CA ALA A 913 0.80 11.23 -17.33
C ALA A 913 -0.64 11.02 -17.87
N GLY A 914 -0.92 9.85 -18.46
CA GLY A 914 -2.19 9.54 -19.12
C GLY A 914 -2.52 10.48 -20.28
N VAL A 915 -3.79 10.57 -20.67
CA VAL A 915 -4.28 11.55 -21.64
C VAL A 915 -4.15 12.96 -21.03
N THR A 916 -3.42 13.88 -21.67
CA THR A 916 -3.11 15.21 -21.10
C THR A 916 -3.97 16.36 -21.63
N GLN A 917 -4.65 16.12 -22.75
CA GLN A 917 -5.44 17.05 -23.54
C GLN A 917 -6.70 17.50 -22.78
N ILE A 918 -7.10 18.77 -22.94
CA ILE A 918 -8.26 19.36 -22.23
C ILE A 918 -9.48 19.62 -23.11
N ASN A 919 -9.34 19.47 -24.44
CA ASN A 919 -10.43 19.62 -25.39
C ASN A 919 -10.17 18.83 -26.69
N SER A 920 -11.24 18.55 -27.41
CA SER A 920 -11.26 17.82 -28.68
C SER A 920 -10.48 18.48 -29.84
N ALA A 921 -10.22 19.80 -29.80
CA ALA A 921 -9.38 20.46 -30.81
C ALA A 921 -7.87 20.20 -30.60
N ALA A 922 -7.48 19.61 -29.47
CA ALA A 922 -6.11 19.16 -29.18
C ALA A 922 -5.90 17.64 -29.42
N ALA A 923 -6.88 16.95 -30.02
CA ALA A 923 -6.78 15.52 -30.33
C ALA A 923 -5.63 15.20 -31.31
N ASN A 924 -4.96 14.07 -31.09
CA ASN A 924 -3.87 13.58 -31.95
C ASN A 924 -4.37 13.18 -33.35
N SER A 925 -5.62 12.72 -33.45
CA SER A 925 -6.30 12.50 -34.72
C SER A 925 -7.77 12.92 -34.63
N THR A 926 -8.30 13.47 -35.73
CA THR A 926 -9.72 13.84 -35.88
C THR A 926 -10.24 13.27 -37.19
N LEU A 927 -11.24 12.41 -37.10
CA LEU A 927 -11.91 11.75 -38.22
C LEU A 927 -13.32 12.32 -38.37
N THR A 928 -13.78 12.53 -39.59
CA THR A 928 -15.12 13.09 -39.90
C THR A 928 -15.83 12.20 -40.92
N GLY A 929 -17.12 11.95 -40.73
CA GLY A 929 -17.94 11.14 -41.64
C GLY A 929 -18.07 11.74 -43.05
N GLU A 930 -18.44 10.90 -44.03
CA GLU A 930 -18.54 11.31 -45.44
C GLU A 930 -19.64 12.37 -45.67
N ASN A 931 -20.85 12.13 -45.19
CA ASN A 931 -22.04 12.96 -45.48
C ASN A 931 -22.82 13.29 -44.20
N ALA A 932 -23.59 14.38 -44.23
CA ALA A 932 -24.59 14.64 -43.18
C ALA A 932 -25.58 13.47 -43.05
N THR A 933 -26.13 13.27 -41.85
CA THR A 933 -26.96 12.13 -41.42
C THR A 933 -26.29 10.74 -41.31
N ASP A 934 -25.03 10.55 -41.75
CA ASP A 934 -24.33 9.26 -41.66
C ASP A 934 -24.16 8.73 -40.21
N ARG A 935 -24.12 9.62 -39.22
CA ARG A 935 -23.82 9.35 -37.79
C ARG A 935 -22.48 8.64 -37.58
N PHE A 936 -21.42 9.10 -38.25
CA PHE A 936 -20.07 8.56 -38.06
C PHE A 936 -19.61 8.73 -36.59
N GLY A 937 -19.10 7.66 -35.99
CA GLY A 937 -18.73 7.65 -34.57
C GLY A 937 -19.89 7.27 -33.63
N TYR A 938 -20.99 6.71 -34.16
CA TYR A 938 -22.11 6.25 -33.31
C TYR A 938 -21.67 5.09 -32.41
N SER A 939 -21.01 4.08 -32.98
CA SER A 939 -20.38 2.98 -32.24
C SER A 939 -18.87 2.95 -32.54
N LEU A 940 -18.07 2.47 -31.59
CA LEU A 940 -16.63 2.34 -31.68
C LEU A 940 -16.22 0.96 -31.14
N SER A 941 -15.16 0.36 -31.68
CA SER A 941 -14.53 -0.83 -31.11
C SER A 941 -13.05 -0.90 -31.50
N THR A 942 -12.20 -1.38 -30.60
CA THR A 942 -10.74 -1.48 -30.77
C THR A 942 -10.28 -2.93 -30.78
N GLY A 943 -9.30 -3.24 -31.61
CA GLY A 943 -8.68 -4.57 -31.68
C GLY A 943 -7.61 -4.60 -32.75
N ASN A 944 -6.62 -5.48 -32.61
CA ASN A 944 -5.56 -5.64 -33.61
C ASN A 944 -6.10 -6.47 -34.79
N MET A 945 -6.78 -5.81 -35.74
CA MET A 945 -7.47 -6.43 -36.87
C MET A 945 -6.53 -6.74 -38.05
N ASN A 946 -5.34 -6.16 -38.05
CA ASN A 946 -4.33 -6.33 -39.09
C ASN A 946 -3.13 -7.22 -38.68
N GLY A 947 -2.97 -7.55 -37.40
CA GLY A 947 -1.91 -8.43 -36.89
C GLY A 947 -0.55 -7.77 -36.61
N ASP A 948 -0.43 -6.45 -36.74
CA ASP A 948 0.81 -5.71 -36.42
C ASP A 948 0.97 -5.46 -34.91
N ASN A 949 1.56 -4.34 -34.49
CA ASN A 949 1.82 -4.02 -33.08
C ASN A 949 0.76 -3.11 -32.45
N PHE A 950 -0.17 -2.56 -33.23
CA PHE A 950 -1.10 -1.52 -32.82
C PHE A 950 -2.51 -2.08 -32.65
N ALA A 951 -3.38 -1.38 -31.92
CA ALA A 951 -4.82 -1.57 -32.01
C ALA A 951 -5.37 -0.77 -33.20
N ASP A 952 -6.26 -1.40 -33.97
CA ASP A 952 -7.03 -0.74 -35.02
C ASP A 952 -8.37 -0.26 -34.45
N LEU A 953 -8.97 0.78 -35.06
CA LEU A 953 -10.24 1.37 -34.64
C LEU A 953 -11.33 1.14 -35.70
N ALA A 954 -12.36 0.38 -35.32
CA ALA A 954 -13.60 0.23 -36.08
C ALA A 954 -14.63 1.30 -35.66
N ILE A 955 -15.25 1.94 -36.65
CA ILE A 955 -16.15 3.09 -36.45
C ILE A 955 -17.47 2.89 -37.20
N GLY A 956 -18.58 2.92 -36.46
CA GLY A 956 -19.93 2.78 -37.01
C GLY A 956 -20.51 4.10 -37.54
N ALA A 957 -21.19 4.01 -38.68
CA ALA A 957 -21.99 5.07 -39.30
C ALA A 957 -23.34 4.48 -39.77
N PRO A 958 -24.25 4.11 -38.84
CA PRO A 958 -25.48 3.39 -39.17
C PRO A 958 -26.51 4.22 -39.95
N GLY A 959 -26.39 5.55 -39.95
CA GLY A 959 -27.22 6.44 -40.76
C GLY A 959 -26.81 6.52 -42.23
N TYR A 960 -25.68 5.92 -42.62
CA TYR A 960 -25.16 6.03 -43.98
C TYR A 960 -26.18 5.61 -45.04
N GLY A 961 -26.30 6.44 -46.08
CA GLY A 961 -27.20 6.21 -47.22
C GLY A 961 -28.64 6.72 -47.02
N ALA A 962 -28.93 7.46 -45.95
CA ALA A 962 -30.25 7.99 -45.60
C ALA A 962 -30.81 9.06 -46.58
N GLY A 963 -31.17 8.63 -47.80
CA GLY A 963 -31.86 9.46 -48.79
C GLY A 963 -33.38 9.45 -48.64
N VAL A 964 -34.02 10.62 -48.84
CA VAL A 964 -35.49 10.72 -49.01
C VAL A 964 -35.90 10.51 -50.46
N GLY A 965 -36.14 9.24 -50.83
CA GLY A 965 -36.65 8.85 -52.15
C GLY A 965 -37.55 7.62 -52.06
N GLY A 966 -38.84 7.78 -52.36
CA GLY A 966 -39.80 6.66 -52.40
C GLY A 966 -40.60 6.38 -51.12
N GLY A 967 -40.45 7.18 -50.07
CA GLY A 967 -41.34 7.15 -48.88
C GLY A 967 -40.82 6.38 -47.65
N PHE A 968 -39.62 5.81 -47.72
CA PHE A 968 -38.92 5.22 -46.57
C PHE A 968 -37.53 5.86 -46.44
N VAL A 969 -37.05 6.02 -45.21
CA VAL A 969 -35.66 6.42 -44.95
C VAL A 969 -34.79 5.17 -44.95
N VAL A 970 -33.81 5.11 -45.87
CA VAL A 970 -32.94 3.94 -46.04
C VAL A 970 -31.60 4.12 -45.32
N ASN A 971 -31.63 4.01 -43.99
CA ASN A 971 -30.43 3.87 -43.14
C ASN A 971 -29.73 2.54 -43.47
N GLN A 972 -28.96 2.49 -44.56
CA GLN A 972 -28.26 1.27 -44.98
C GLN A 972 -27.17 0.93 -43.96
N GLY A 973 -26.39 1.94 -43.57
CA GLY A 973 -25.30 1.82 -42.61
C GLY A 973 -23.96 1.43 -43.25
N LYS A 974 -22.88 1.83 -42.59
CA LYS A 974 -21.49 1.65 -43.02
C LYS A 974 -20.59 1.51 -41.79
N VAL A 975 -19.48 0.80 -41.95
CA VAL A 975 -18.43 0.71 -40.92
C VAL A 975 -17.08 0.97 -41.57
N TYR A 976 -16.24 1.77 -40.90
CA TYR A 976 -14.91 2.15 -41.34
C TYR A 976 -13.88 1.50 -40.42
N ILE A 977 -12.75 1.05 -40.95
CA ILE A 977 -11.63 0.52 -40.16
C ILE A 977 -10.39 1.37 -40.46
N HIS A 978 -9.84 1.98 -39.41
CA HIS A 978 -8.58 2.70 -39.42
C HIS A 978 -7.54 1.85 -38.70
N HIS A 979 -6.40 1.57 -39.34
CA HIS A 979 -5.35 0.83 -38.66
C HIS A 979 -4.56 1.75 -37.71
N GLY A 980 -4.05 1.19 -36.61
CA GLY A 980 -3.12 1.87 -35.71
C GLY A 980 -1.74 2.06 -36.35
N ALA A 981 -0.94 2.97 -35.79
CA ALA A 981 0.47 3.17 -36.17
C ALA A 981 1.20 4.06 -35.15
N ALA A 982 2.54 4.05 -35.18
CA ALA A 982 3.43 4.88 -34.36
C ALA A 982 3.31 6.42 -34.53
N GLY A 983 2.31 6.90 -35.29
CA GLY A 983 1.94 8.32 -35.38
C GLY A 983 0.48 8.59 -34.98
N GLY A 984 -0.23 7.58 -34.46
CA GLY A 984 -1.69 7.52 -34.41
C GLY A 984 -2.29 6.85 -35.64
N LEU A 985 -3.61 6.97 -35.80
CA LEU A 985 -4.36 6.24 -36.83
C LEU A 985 -3.91 6.55 -38.27
N GLY A 986 -3.82 5.50 -39.07
CA GLY A 986 -3.69 5.58 -40.52
C GLY A 986 -4.97 6.10 -41.22
N GLY A 987 -4.86 6.22 -42.55
CA GLY A 987 -6.03 6.48 -43.39
C GLY A 987 -7.04 5.33 -43.34
N VAL A 988 -8.25 5.55 -43.87
CA VAL A 988 -9.25 4.48 -44.05
C VAL A 988 -8.64 3.41 -44.97
N ILE A 989 -8.49 2.19 -44.47
CA ILE A 989 -7.95 1.06 -45.25
C ILE A 989 -9.10 0.16 -45.72
N THR A 990 -10.06 -0.13 -44.83
CA THR A 990 -11.24 -0.93 -45.16
C THR A 990 -12.53 -0.17 -44.82
N THR A 991 -13.50 -0.26 -45.72
CA THR A 991 -14.86 0.23 -45.51
C THR A 991 -15.86 -0.87 -45.84
N LEU A 992 -16.68 -1.23 -44.86
CA LEU A 992 -17.72 -2.24 -44.95
C LEU A 992 -19.06 -1.56 -45.23
N THR A 993 -19.75 -1.99 -46.28
CA THR A 993 -21.00 -1.39 -46.77
C THR A 993 -22.17 -2.36 -46.70
N ASN A 994 -23.37 -1.85 -46.39
CA ASN A 994 -24.60 -2.58 -46.66
C ASN A 994 -25.05 -2.33 -48.11
N ASP A 995 -24.73 -3.27 -48.99
CA ASP A 995 -25.10 -3.28 -50.42
C ASP A 995 -26.44 -3.97 -50.71
N SER A 996 -27.16 -4.41 -49.67
CA SER A 996 -28.37 -5.23 -49.84
C SER A 996 -29.56 -4.42 -50.36
N ALA A 997 -30.24 -4.95 -51.38
CA ALA A 997 -31.27 -4.20 -52.10
C ALA A 997 -32.52 -3.93 -51.25
N GLY A 998 -32.64 -2.68 -50.78
CA GLY A 998 -33.93 -2.08 -50.40
C GLY A 998 -34.35 -2.18 -48.93
N ASN A 999 -33.44 -2.31 -47.96
CA ASN A 999 -33.78 -2.24 -46.53
C ASN A 999 -32.85 -1.30 -45.74
N ALA A 1000 -33.43 -0.55 -44.80
CA ALA A 1000 -32.68 0.15 -43.76
C ALA A 1000 -32.11 -0.88 -42.77
N GLY A 1001 -30.83 -1.22 -42.89
CA GLY A 1001 -30.18 -2.22 -42.05
C GLY A 1001 -29.65 -1.67 -40.72
N GLU A 1002 -29.29 -0.39 -40.69
CA GLU A 1002 -28.50 0.24 -39.61
C GLU A 1002 -27.21 -0.53 -39.30
N PHE A 1003 -26.52 -0.97 -40.37
CA PHE A 1003 -25.24 -1.66 -40.30
C PHE A 1003 -24.19 -0.77 -39.61
N GLY A 1004 -23.61 -1.26 -38.52
CA GLY A 1004 -22.72 -0.48 -37.65
C GLY A 1004 -23.41 0.22 -36.47
N ILE A 1005 -24.62 -0.18 -36.08
CA ILE A 1005 -25.25 0.31 -34.83
C ILE A 1005 -24.47 -0.12 -33.58
N SER A 1006 -23.85 -1.31 -33.66
CA SER A 1006 -23.07 -1.96 -32.62
C SER A 1006 -21.88 -2.67 -33.28
N LEU A 1007 -20.76 -2.74 -32.57
CA LEU A 1007 -19.49 -3.30 -33.02
C LEU A 1007 -18.83 -4.06 -31.86
N PHE A 1008 -18.14 -5.15 -32.17
CA PHE A 1008 -17.20 -5.77 -31.23
C PHE A 1008 -16.06 -6.45 -32.01
N ALA A 1009 -14.82 -6.02 -31.78
CA ALA A 1009 -13.62 -6.62 -32.34
C ALA A 1009 -13.07 -7.68 -31.39
N ALA A 1010 -12.86 -8.91 -31.88
CA ALA A 1010 -12.31 -10.01 -31.10
C ALA A 1010 -11.85 -11.15 -32.02
N ASP A 1011 -10.95 -12.01 -31.54
CA ASP A 1011 -10.47 -13.20 -32.25
C ASP A 1011 -11.53 -14.32 -32.23
N PHE A 1012 -12.54 -14.18 -33.07
CA PHE A 1012 -13.62 -15.14 -33.23
C PHE A 1012 -13.13 -16.45 -33.86
N ASN A 1013 -12.21 -16.38 -34.82
CA ASN A 1013 -11.74 -17.54 -35.58
C ASN A 1013 -10.60 -18.32 -34.90
N GLY A 1014 -9.88 -17.72 -33.95
CA GLY A 1014 -8.79 -18.34 -33.20
C GLY A 1014 -7.40 -18.28 -33.87
N ASP A 1015 -7.19 -17.42 -34.87
CA ASP A 1015 -5.88 -17.26 -35.56
C ASP A 1015 -4.94 -16.23 -34.89
N GLY A 1016 -5.42 -15.51 -33.88
CA GLY A 1016 -4.66 -14.52 -33.11
C GLY A 1016 -4.93 -13.07 -33.52
N ASN A 1017 -5.52 -12.82 -34.70
CA ASN A 1017 -5.92 -11.48 -35.14
C ASN A 1017 -7.34 -11.16 -34.64
N SER A 1018 -7.71 -9.88 -34.58
CA SER A 1018 -9.07 -9.46 -34.24
C SER A 1018 -9.96 -9.51 -35.49
N ASP A 1019 -10.94 -10.40 -35.48
CA ASP A 1019 -12.10 -10.34 -36.37
C ASP A 1019 -13.08 -9.24 -35.88
N LEU A 1020 -14.11 -8.90 -36.66
CA LEU A 1020 -15.07 -7.85 -36.31
C LEU A 1020 -16.54 -8.31 -36.46
N ALA A 1021 -17.29 -8.32 -35.36
CA ALA A 1021 -18.73 -8.53 -35.33
C ALA A 1021 -19.49 -7.21 -35.44
N ILE A 1022 -20.52 -7.17 -36.28
CA ILE A 1022 -21.26 -5.95 -36.64
C ILE A 1022 -22.77 -6.18 -36.61
N GLY A 1023 -23.49 -5.37 -35.84
CA GLY A 1023 -24.94 -5.40 -35.73
C GLY A 1023 -25.66 -4.69 -36.88
N SER A 1024 -26.89 -5.15 -37.18
CA SER A 1024 -27.79 -4.58 -38.20
C SER A 1024 -29.25 -4.90 -37.86
N PRO A 1025 -29.83 -4.32 -36.80
CA PRO A 1025 -31.10 -4.75 -36.21
C PRO A 1025 -32.31 -4.55 -37.11
N ASN A 1026 -32.31 -3.55 -37.98
CA ASN A 1026 -33.45 -3.28 -38.86
C ASN A 1026 -33.39 -4.05 -40.20
N LEU A 1027 -32.30 -4.78 -40.45
CA LEU A 1027 -32.10 -5.54 -41.68
C LEU A 1027 -33.18 -6.62 -41.89
N GLY A 1028 -33.66 -6.72 -43.13
CA GLY A 1028 -34.65 -7.71 -43.55
C GLY A 1028 -36.01 -7.50 -42.89
N VAL A 1029 -36.60 -6.30 -42.99
CA VAL A 1029 -37.90 -6.00 -42.35
C VAL A 1029 -37.88 -6.22 -40.81
N GLY A 1030 -36.76 -5.88 -40.17
CA GLY A 1030 -36.61 -5.92 -38.71
C GLY A 1030 -36.40 -7.31 -38.08
N PHE A 1031 -36.03 -8.34 -38.86
CA PHE A 1031 -35.46 -9.58 -38.27
C PHE A 1031 -34.18 -9.26 -37.50
N GLY A 1032 -33.33 -8.43 -38.10
CA GLY A 1032 -32.00 -8.10 -37.60
C GLY A 1032 -30.94 -9.16 -37.94
N ARG A 1033 -29.69 -8.73 -37.94
CA ARG A 1033 -28.52 -9.55 -38.26
C ARG A 1033 -27.33 -9.15 -37.40
N VAL A 1034 -26.49 -10.13 -37.06
CA VAL A 1034 -25.07 -9.93 -36.76
C VAL A 1034 -24.25 -10.53 -37.89
N SER A 1035 -23.27 -9.79 -38.38
CA SER A 1035 -22.33 -10.23 -39.43
C SER A 1035 -20.93 -10.22 -38.85
N VAL A 1036 -20.19 -11.33 -38.96
CA VAL A 1036 -18.80 -11.43 -38.50
C VAL A 1036 -17.88 -11.46 -39.71
N PHE A 1037 -16.93 -10.53 -39.74
CA PHE A 1037 -15.91 -10.38 -40.77
C PHE A 1037 -14.56 -10.79 -40.22
N THR A 1038 -13.91 -11.76 -40.85
CA THR A 1038 -12.62 -12.26 -40.38
C THR A 1038 -11.45 -11.44 -40.91
N SER A 1039 -10.40 -11.31 -40.11
CA SER A 1039 -9.11 -10.79 -40.55
C SER A 1039 -8.49 -11.71 -41.62
N ALA A 1040 -7.50 -11.17 -42.34
CA ALA A 1040 -6.57 -11.93 -43.18
C ALA A 1040 -5.12 -11.69 -42.73
N GLY A 1041 -4.90 -11.50 -41.43
CA GLY A 1041 -3.62 -11.06 -40.87
C GLY A 1041 -3.22 -9.70 -41.44
N GLY A 1042 -1.96 -9.58 -41.88
CA GLY A 1042 -1.34 -8.34 -42.39
C GLY A 1042 -2.03 -7.61 -43.57
N ALA A 1043 -3.14 -8.15 -44.09
CA ALA A 1043 -4.01 -7.48 -45.06
C ALA A 1043 -5.26 -6.83 -44.43
N GLY A 1044 -5.47 -6.97 -43.11
CA GLY A 1044 -6.69 -6.58 -42.41
C GLY A 1044 -7.92 -7.38 -42.84
N ILE A 1045 -9.10 -6.90 -42.48
CA ILE A 1045 -10.37 -7.36 -43.04
C ILE A 1045 -10.46 -6.85 -44.49
N ASN A 1046 -10.51 -7.76 -45.47
CA ASN A 1046 -10.41 -7.42 -46.91
C ASN A 1046 -11.73 -7.50 -47.70
N THR A 1047 -12.80 -8.00 -47.08
CA THR A 1047 -14.18 -7.92 -47.59
C THR A 1047 -14.71 -6.49 -47.53
N SER A 1048 -15.60 -6.09 -48.44
CA SER A 1048 -16.16 -4.72 -48.49
C SER A 1048 -17.68 -4.60 -48.35
N THR A 1049 -18.43 -5.71 -48.35
CA THR A 1049 -19.90 -5.67 -48.29
C THR A 1049 -20.55 -6.71 -47.39
N ILE A 1050 -21.72 -6.38 -46.83
CA ILE A 1050 -22.47 -7.20 -45.86
C ILE A 1050 -22.86 -8.60 -46.40
N GLY A 1051 -23.06 -8.73 -47.70
CA GLY A 1051 -23.35 -10.01 -48.34
C GLY A 1051 -22.17 -11.00 -48.35
N ASN A 1052 -20.94 -10.51 -48.11
CA ASN A 1052 -19.71 -11.28 -48.17
C ASN A 1052 -19.10 -11.59 -46.79
N ALA A 1053 -19.80 -11.31 -45.69
CA ALA A 1053 -19.37 -11.70 -44.35
C ALA A 1053 -19.27 -13.24 -44.25
N PRO A 1054 -18.11 -13.82 -43.84
CA PRO A 1054 -17.95 -15.27 -43.69
C PRO A 1054 -19.03 -15.93 -42.83
N LEU A 1055 -19.46 -15.27 -41.75
CA LEU A 1055 -20.57 -15.71 -40.91
C LEU A 1055 -21.67 -14.64 -40.83
N MET A 1056 -22.90 -15.05 -41.10
CA MET A 1056 -24.10 -14.22 -40.94
C MET A 1056 -25.10 -14.92 -40.02
N ILE A 1057 -25.53 -14.25 -38.96
CA ILE A 1057 -26.52 -14.74 -37.99
C ILE A 1057 -27.77 -13.87 -38.09
N ASN A 1058 -28.91 -14.45 -38.47
CA ASN A 1058 -30.17 -13.71 -38.67
C ASN A 1058 -31.17 -13.93 -37.52
N GLY A 1059 -31.94 -12.90 -37.15
CA GLY A 1059 -33.09 -13.08 -36.27
C GLY A 1059 -34.19 -13.92 -36.93
N THR A 1060 -34.91 -14.74 -36.14
CA THR A 1060 -35.97 -15.64 -36.65
C THR A 1060 -37.38 -15.07 -36.62
N GLY A 1061 -37.61 -13.91 -36.00
CA GLY A 1061 -38.92 -13.25 -35.91
C GLY A 1061 -38.90 -11.81 -36.42
N GLY A 1062 -39.99 -11.39 -37.08
CA GLY A 1062 -40.12 -10.01 -37.55
C GLY A 1062 -40.26 -9.05 -36.37
N THR A 1063 -39.65 -7.86 -36.50
CA THR A 1063 -39.44 -6.85 -35.43
C THR A 1063 -38.57 -7.29 -34.24
N ASN A 1064 -37.82 -8.39 -34.35
CA ASN A 1064 -36.91 -8.83 -33.29
C ASN A 1064 -35.76 -7.86 -33.01
N ALA A 1065 -35.29 -7.11 -34.01
CA ALA A 1065 -34.15 -6.20 -33.90
C ALA A 1065 -32.86 -6.89 -33.38
N PHE A 1066 -32.55 -8.08 -33.91
CA PHE A 1066 -31.34 -8.84 -33.52
C PHE A 1066 -30.05 -8.11 -33.93
N GLY A 1067 -29.09 -8.01 -33.00
CA GLY A 1067 -27.83 -7.29 -33.22
C GLY A 1067 -27.81 -5.86 -32.67
N VAL A 1068 -28.78 -5.46 -31.84
CA VAL A 1068 -28.82 -4.11 -31.24
C VAL A 1068 -27.66 -3.88 -30.23
N SER A 1069 -27.18 -4.94 -29.57
CA SER A 1069 -25.98 -4.92 -28.72
C SER A 1069 -25.09 -6.13 -29.01
N LEU A 1070 -23.79 -5.99 -28.73
CA LEU A 1070 -22.75 -7.00 -28.92
C LEU A 1070 -21.78 -6.99 -27.74
N THR A 1071 -21.33 -8.16 -27.30
CA THR A 1071 -20.06 -8.38 -26.60
C THR A 1071 -19.53 -9.77 -26.95
N ALA A 1072 -18.28 -10.07 -26.64
CA ALA A 1072 -17.68 -11.36 -26.98
C ALA A 1072 -16.59 -11.78 -25.97
N GLN A 1073 -16.63 -13.03 -25.52
CA GLN A 1073 -15.76 -13.57 -24.46
C GLN A 1073 -15.67 -15.11 -24.59
N ASP A 1074 -14.56 -15.75 -24.25
CA ASP A 1074 -14.48 -17.23 -24.18
C ASP A 1074 -15.15 -17.73 -22.89
N LEU A 1075 -16.48 -17.92 -22.88
CA LEU A 1075 -17.23 -18.30 -21.68
C LEU A 1075 -17.07 -19.80 -21.36
N ASN A 1076 -16.64 -20.61 -22.32
CA ASN A 1076 -16.57 -22.08 -22.18
C ASN A 1076 -15.13 -22.62 -22.04
N LEU A 1077 -14.10 -21.78 -22.13
CA LEU A 1077 -12.66 -22.07 -22.12
C LEU A 1077 -12.19 -23.10 -23.18
N ASP A 1078 -12.85 -23.16 -24.33
CA ASP A 1078 -12.43 -23.99 -25.47
C ASP A 1078 -11.33 -23.33 -26.34
N GLY A 1079 -10.90 -22.12 -25.96
CA GLY A 1079 -9.80 -21.36 -26.56
C GLY A 1079 -10.23 -20.38 -27.65
N ARG A 1080 -11.54 -20.16 -27.84
CA ARG A 1080 -12.15 -19.26 -28.85
C ARG A 1080 -13.13 -18.31 -28.19
N ILE A 1081 -13.26 -17.13 -28.76
CA ILE A 1081 -14.20 -16.13 -28.30
C ILE A 1081 -15.64 -16.52 -28.70
N ASP A 1082 -16.55 -16.62 -27.72
CA ASP A 1082 -18.00 -16.74 -27.97
C ASP A 1082 -18.60 -15.39 -28.36
N LEU A 1083 -19.62 -15.42 -29.21
CA LEU A 1083 -20.36 -14.22 -29.62
C LEU A 1083 -21.65 -14.07 -28.81
N ILE A 1084 -21.84 -12.91 -28.17
CA ILE A 1084 -23.04 -12.59 -27.39
C ILE A 1084 -23.79 -11.41 -28.01
N SER A 1085 -25.09 -11.56 -28.28
CA SER A 1085 -25.92 -10.51 -28.89
C SER A 1085 -27.40 -10.58 -28.48
N THR A 1086 -28.17 -9.52 -28.74
CA THR A 1086 -29.50 -9.32 -28.14
C THR A 1086 -30.59 -8.98 -29.15
N THR A 1087 -31.85 -9.22 -28.75
CA THR A 1087 -33.09 -8.78 -29.44
C THR A 1087 -33.90 -7.85 -28.56
N VAL A 1088 -34.67 -6.95 -29.16
CA VAL A 1088 -35.59 -6.05 -28.45
C VAL A 1088 -36.97 -6.69 -28.24
N ILE A 1089 -37.47 -7.48 -29.19
CA ILE A 1089 -38.82 -8.08 -29.13
C ILE A 1089 -38.77 -9.57 -29.50
N PRO A 1090 -38.95 -10.51 -28.56
CA PRO A 1090 -38.85 -10.32 -27.11
C PRO A 1090 -37.42 -9.93 -26.69
N ASN A 1091 -37.29 -9.31 -25.51
CA ASN A 1091 -35.98 -9.04 -24.92
C ASN A 1091 -35.29 -10.36 -24.53
N ARG A 1092 -34.13 -10.65 -25.15
CA ARG A 1092 -33.32 -11.85 -24.91
C ARG A 1092 -31.85 -11.57 -25.21
N VAL A 1093 -30.98 -12.31 -24.53
CA VAL A 1093 -29.56 -12.45 -24.90
C VAL A 1093 -29.32 -13.83 -25.50
N PHE A 1094 -28.53 -13.91 -26.56
CA PHE A 1094 -28.16 -15.11 -27.28
C PHE A 1094 -26.64 -15.26 -27.22
N VAL A 1095 -26.16 -16.41 -26.77
CA VAL A 1095 -24.74 -16.81 -26.77
C VAL A 1095 -24.54 -17.83 -27.88
N PHE A 1096 -23.52 -17.63 -28.70
CA PHE A 1096 -23.12 -18.53 -29.77
C PHE A 1096 -21.68 -19.00 -29.53
N HIS A 1097 -21.50 -20.28 -29.20
CA HIS A 1097 -20.18 -20.89 -29.14
C HIS A 1097 -19.59 -21.03 -30.54
N MET A 1098 -18.40 -20.47 -30.75
CA MET A 1098 -17.84 -20.30 -32.09
C MET A 1098 -17.11 -21.56 -32.58
N PRO A 1099 -17.25 -21.93 -33.87
CA PRO A 1099 -16.69 -23.15 -34.42
C PRO A 1099 -15.16 -23.15 -34.42
N GLY A 1100 -14.55 -24.33 -34.47
CA GLY A 1100 -13.10 -24.52 -34.44
C GLY A 1100 -12.33 -23.75 -35.51
N ALA A 1101 -11.03 -23.54 -35.28
CA ALA A 1101 -10.23 -22.59 -36.05
C ALA A 1101 -10.24 -22.83 -37.56
N GLY A 1102 -10.38 -21.74 -38.33
CA GLY A 1102 -10.54 -21.76 -39.78
C GLY A 1102 -11.90 -22.23 -40.30
N ALA A 1103 -12.89 -22.49 -39.43
CA ALA A 1103 -14.23 -22.96 -39.81
C ALA A 1103 -15.34 -21.90 -39.64
N ILE A 1104 -15.02 -20.60 -39.50
CA ILE A 1104 -16.02 -19.53 -39.56
C ILE A 1104 -16.54 -19.42 -41.00
N GLY A 1105 -17.71 -20.00 -41.23
CA GLY A 1105 -18.37 -20.00 -42.53
C GLY A 1105 -19.83 -20.43 -42.45
N GLY A 1106 -20.76 -19.56 -42.87
CA GLY A 1106 -22.13 -19.95 -43.17
C GLY A 1106 -23.24 -19.01 -42.68
N PHE A 1107 -24.46 -19.54 -42.74
CA PHE A 1107 -25.69 -18.83 -42.39
C PHE A 1107 -26.32 -19.48 -41.15
N LEU A 1108 -26.26 -18.78 -40.02
CA LEU A 1108 -26.93 -19.16 -38.79
C LEU A 1108 -28.18 -18.29 -38.57
N THR A 1109 -28.94 -18.67 -37.54
CA THR A 1109 -30.08 -17.93 -37.03
C THR A 1109 -30.04 -17.82 -35.52
N THR A 1110 -30.88 -16.99 -34.91
CA THR A 1110 -31.10 -16.99 -33.44
C THR A 1110 -31.58 -18.34 -32.88
N GLY A 1111 -32.02 -19.28 -33.73
CA GLY A 1111 -32.29 -20.68 -33.35
C GLY A 1111 -31.04 -21.55 -33.20
N ASN A 1112 -29.85 -21.05 -33.57
CA ASN A 1112 -28.56 -21.76 -33.46
C ASN A 1112 -27.72 -21.32 -32.24
N ALA A 1113 -28.23 -20.41 -31.41
CA ALA A 1113 -27.56 -20.00 -30.17
C ALA A 1113 -27.49 -21.19 -29.20
N THR A 1114 -26.32 -21.45 -28.61
CA THR A 1114 -26.11 -22.51 -27.62
C THR A 1114 -26.86 -22.21 -26.33
N THR A 1115 -26.87 -20.94 -25.90
CA THR A 1115 -27.62 -20.48 -24.72
C THR A 1115 -28.47 -19.27 -25.07
N GLN A 1116 -29.70 -19.22 -24.55
CA GLN A 1116 -30.59 -18.06 -24.63
C GLN A 1116 -30.97 -17.61 -23.22
N ILE A 1117 -30.53 -16.42 -22.81
CA ILE A 1117 -30.91 -15.83 -21.53
C ILE A 1117 -32.26 -15.16 -21.67
N THR A 1118 -33.17 -15.50 -20.77
CA THR A 1118 -34.54 -14.96 -20.71
C THR A 1118 -34.81 -14.26 -19.38
N SER A 1119 -35.79 -13.35 -19.37
CA SER A 1119 -36.12 -12.57 -18.18
C SER A 1119 -37.63 -12.35 -18.05
N ALA A 1120 -38.10 -12.22 -16.82
CA ALA A 1120 -39.43 -11.68 -16.53
C ALA A 1120 -39.48 -10.13 -16.64
N PHE A 1121 -38.31 -9.48 -16.61
CA PHE A 1121 -38.15 -8.04 -16.75
C PHE A 1121 -38.02 -7.65 -18.23
N ALA A 1122 -38.71 -6.58 -18.64
CA ALA A 1122 -38.58 -6.01 -19.99
C ALA A 1122 -37.24 -5.27 -20.14
N GLY A 1123 -36.67 -5.21 -21.34
CA GLY A 1123 -35.46 -4.42 -21.60
C GLY A 1123 -34.12 -5.06 -21.22
N ILE A 1124 -34.08 -6.35 -20.85
CA ILE A 1124 -32.81 -7.06 -20.60
C ILE A 1124 -31.92 -7.06 -21.85
N GLY A 1125 -30.64 -6.69 -21.70
CA GLY A 1125 -29.66 -6.70 -22.77
C GLY A 1125 -29.90 -5.66 -23.87
N VAL A 1126 -30.74 -4.65 -23.64
CA VAL A 1126 -30.99 -3.55 -24.60
C VAL A 1126 -31.01 -2.19 -23.90
N SER A 1127 -30.68 -1.12 -24.63
CA SER A 1127 -30.86 0.27 -24.19
C SER A 1127 -31.89 0.97 -25.07
N ALA A 1128 -32.72 1.84 -24.48
CA ALA A 1128 -33.86 2.43 -25.20
C ALA A 1128 -33.47 3.47 -26.27
N ASN A 1129 -32.29 4.11 -26.17
CA ASN A 1129 -31.91 5.29 -26.96
C ASN A 1129 -30.38 5.49 -27.11
N ALA A 1130 -29.54 4.45 -27.21
CA ALA A 1130 -28.08 4.63 -27.41
C ALA A 1130 -27.31 3.39 -27.95
N PRO A 1131 -26.14 3.62 -28.61
CA PRO A 1131 -25.21 2.59 -29.10
C PRO A 1131 -24.26 2.11 -27.99
N LYS A 1132 -24.80 1.48 -26.95
CA LYS A 1132 -24.02 1.14 -25.74
C LYS A 1132 -24.28 -0.27 -25.29
N THR A 1133 -23.39 -0.78 -24.46
CA THR A 1133 -23.23 -2.18 -24.07
C THR A 1133 -23.93 -2.45 -22.73
N PRO A 1134 -25.22 -2.85 -22.71
CA PRO A 1134 -25.85 -3.44 -21.52
C PRO A 1134 -25.34 -4.88 -21.26
N ILE A 1135 -24.37 -5.35 -22.04
CA ILE A 1135 -23.71 -6.64 -21.92
C ILE A 1135 -22.20 -6.44 -21.92
N SER A 1136 -21.52 -6.97 -20.91
CA SER A 1136 -20.06 -7.12 -20.83
C SER A 1136 -19.77 -8.51 -20.24
N GLY A 1137 -18.50 -8.89 -20.16
CA GLY A 1137 -18.08 -10.11 -19.49
C GLY A 1137 -16.70 -9.96 -18.88
N GLY A 1138 -16.27 -10.95 -18.11
CA GLY A 1138 -14.94 -10.99 -17.52
C GLY A 1138 -14.87 -11.88 -16.27
N ASP A 1139 -13.67 -12.29 -15.88
CA ASP A 1139 -13.46 -13.19 -14.74
C ASP A 1139 -13.52 -12.44 -13.39
N ILE A 1140 -14.75 -12.14 -12.92
CA ILE A 1140 -14.98 -11.38 -11.69
C ILE A 1140 -14.75 -12.22 -10.42
N ASN A 1141 -14.81 -13.55 -10.50
CA ASN A 1141 -14.58 -14.45 -9.36
C ASN A 1141 -13.17 -15.08 -9.34
N GLY A 1142 -12.35 -14.87 -10.37
CA GLY A 1142 -11.02 -15.48 -10.52
C GLY A 1142 -11.08 -17.01 -10.51
N ASP A 1143 -12.15 -17.61 -11.03
CA ASP A 1143 -12.27 -19.06 -11.22
C ASP A 1143 -11.65 -19.54 -12.55
N GLY A 1144 -11.19 -18.59 -13.37
CA GLY A 1144 -10.51 -18.77 -14.64
C GLY A 1144 -11.44 -18.73 -15.84
N PHE A 1145 -12.75 -18.89 -15.62
CA PHE A 1145 -13.78 -18.80 -16.65
C PHE A 1145 -14.38 -17.39 -16.66
N PRO A 1146 -14.30 -16.65 -17.76
CA PRO A 1146 -14.98 -15.37 -17.89
C PRO A 1146 -16.51 -15.49 -17.72
N ASP A 1147 -17.08 -14.58 -16.95
CA ASP A 1147 -18.52 -14.49 -16.69
C ASP A 1147 -19.23 -13.55 -17.68
N LEU A 1148 -20.57 -13.54 -17.64
CA LEU A 1148 -21.39 -12.61 -18.42
C LEU A 1148 -22.23 -11.69 -17.52
N PHE A 1149 -22.08 -10.39 -17.71
CA PHE A 1149 -22.84 -9.33 -17.04
C PHE A 1149 -23.91 -8.80 -17.98
N VAL A 1150 -25.16 -8.72 -17.50
CA VAL A 1150 -26.33 -8.32 -18.30
C VAL A 1150 -27.17 -7.30 -17.54
N GLY A 1151 -27.00 -6.02 -17.89
CA GLY A 1151 -27.90 -4.93 -17.53
C GLY A 1151 -29.06 -4.77 -18.53
N GLY A 1152 -29.72 -3.60 -18.49
CA GLY A 1152 -30.82 -3.27 -19.39
C GLY A 1152 -31.66 -2.11 -18.89
N SER A 1153 -32.77 -1.82 -19.57
CA SER A 1153 -33.73 -0.78 -19.14
C SER A 1153 -34.68 -1.27 -18.02
N SER A 1154 -34.13 -1.94 -17.00
CA SER A 1154 -34.89 -2.62 -15.94
C SER A 1154 -34.22 -2.57 -14.57
N ASP A 1155 -33.44 -1.54 -14.29
CA ASP A 1155 -33.03 -1.16 -12.93
C ASP A 1155 -32.18 -2.24 -12.21
N ASN A 1156 -31.60 -3.18 -12.96
CA ASN A 1156 -30.92 -4.37 -12.48
C ASN A 1156 -29.74 -4.77 -13.39
N ILE A 1157 -28.68 -5.30 -12.80
CA ILE A 1157 -27.56 -5.96 -13.50
C ILE A 1157 -27.51 -7.42 -13.03
N PHE A 1158 -27.61 -8.37 -13.95
CA PHE A 1158 -27.57 -9.80 -13.67
C PHE A 1158 -26.18 -10.35 -14.01
N ILE A 1159 -25.66 -11.22 -13.15
CA ILE A 1159 -24.33 -11.84 -13.29
C ILE A 1159 -24.53 -13.34 -13.45
N PHE A 1160 -24.05 -13.87 -14.58
CA PHE A 1160 -24.13 -15.28 -14.93
C PHE A 1160 -22.73 -15.87 -14.88
N HIS A 1161 -22.47 -16.69 -13.87
CA HIS A 1161 -21.18 -17.35 -13.75
C HIS A 1161 -21.01 -18.45 -14.81
N SER A 1162 -19.87 -18.43 -15.48
CA SER A 1162 -19.28 -19.60 -16.12
C SER A 1162 -18.71 -20.52 -15.03
N SER A 1163 -18.32 -21.76 -15.36
CA SER A 1163 -17.68 -22.68 -14.37
C SER A 1163 -17.28 -24.06 -14.90
N THR A 1164 -17.66 -24.45 -16.13
CA THR A 1164 -17.32 -25.78 -16.65
C THR A 1164 -16.92 -25.74 -18.13
N ALA A 1165 -15.76 -26.35 -18.42
CA ALA A 1165 -15.15 -26.34 -19.74
C ALA A 1165 -16.02 -27.06 -20.78
N GLY A 1166 -16.26 -26.38 -21.91
CA GLY A 1166 -17.09 -26.89 -23.01
C GLY A 1166 -18.61 -26.80 -22.80
N THR A 1167 -19.10 -26.21 -21.70
CA THR A 1167 -20.54 -25.92 -21.52
C THR A 1167 -20.86 -24.44 -21.27
N GLY A 1168 -19.90 -23.65 -20.79
CA GLY A 1168 -20.09 -22.23 -20.51
C GLY A 1168 -21.08 -21.97 -19.38
N LEU A 1169 -21.97 -21.00 -19.58
CA LEU A 1169 -22.96 -20.54 -18.59
C LEU A 1169 -23.91 -21.67 -18.14
N LEU A 1170 -23.92 -21.97 -16.84
CA LEU A 1170 -24.82 -22.99 -16.27
C LEU A 1170 -26.27 -22.53 -16.14
N THR A 1171 -26.54 -21.22 -16.17
CA THR A 1171 -27.88 -20.66 -15.95
C THR A 1171 -28.29 -19.65 -17.03
N ASN A 1172 -29.58 -19.61 -17.34
CA ASN A 1172 -30.12 -18.92 -18.52
C ASN A 1172 -31.44 -18.18 -18.27
N THR A 1173 -31.77 -17.93 -17.00
CA THR A 1173 -32.86 -17.02 -16.61
C THR A 1173 -32.38 -16.05 -15.54
N THR A 1174 -32.93 -14.84 -15.51
CA THR A 1174 -32.60 -13.85 -14.45
C THR A 1174 -32.99 -14.32 -13.04
N ALA A 1175 -33.99 -15.19 -12.91
CA ALA A 1175 -34.34 -15.85 -11.64
C ALA A 1175 -33.33 -16.94 -11.20
N THR A 1176 -32.35 -17.25 -12.05
CA THR A 1176 -31.26 -18.21 -11.83
C THR A 1176 -29.87 -17.59 -12.06
N ALA A 1177 -29.79 -16.25 -12.19
CA ALA A 1177 -28.51 -15.57 -12.22
C ALA A 1177 -27.74 -15.83 -10.91
N ALA A 1178 -26.43 -15.93 -10.97
CA ALA A 1178 -25.61 -16.21 -9.80
C ALA A 1178 -25.53 -15.00 -8.86
N GLY A 1179 -25.51 -13.80 -9.44
CA GLY A 1179 -25.66 -12.53 -8.74
C GLY A 1179 -26.68 -11.62 -9.42
N ALA A 1180 -27.25 -10.69 -8.66
CA ALA A 1180 -28.06 -9.60 -9.19
C ALA A 1180 -27.81 -8.32 -8.38
N ILE A 1181 -27.36 -7.26 -9.04
CA ILE A 1181 -27.27 -5.91 -8.47
C ILE A 1181 -28.61 -5.23 -8.75
N THR A 1182 -29.37 -5.01 -7.69
CA THR A 1182 -30.68 -4.35 -7.74
C THR A 1182 -30.55 -2.87 -7.34
N SER A 1183 -31.40 -1.95 -7.79
CA SER A 1183 -31.41 -0.57 -7.27
C SER A 1183 -32.64 -0.26 -6.42
N SER A 1184 -32.47 -0.11 -5.10
CA SER A 1184 -33.56 0.26 -4.19
C SER A 1184 -33.81 1.77 -4.18
N GLY A 1185 -34.57 2.29 -5.16
CA GLY A 1185 -35.12 3.66 -5.09
C GLY A 1185 -35.62 4.31 -6.39
N LEU A 1186 -35.34 3.73 -7.56
CA LEU A 1186 -35.13 4.53 -8.79
C LEU A 1186 -36.32 4.55 -9.77
N ALA A 1187 -37.51 4.85 -9.26
CA ALA A 1187 -38.71 4.92 -10.09
C ALA A 1187 -38.63 6.05 -11.14
N ASN A 1188 -38.68 5.67 -12.43
CA ASN A 1188 -38.70 6.53 -13.63
C ASN A 1188 -37.36 7.10 -14.13
N GLY A 1189 -36.21 6.55 -13.69
CA GLY A 1189 -34.91 6.84 -14.32
C GLY A 1189 -34.81 6.23 -15.73
N PHE A 1190 -34.26 6.96 -16.71
CA PHE A 1190 -33.95 6.40 -18.02
C PHE A 1190 -32.65 5.59 -17.96
N PHE A 1191 -32.76 4.30 -17.61
CA PHE A 1191 -31.61 3.39 -17.60
C PHE A 1191 -31.06 3.16 -19.01
N GLY A 1192 -29.82 3.59 -19.20
CA GLY A 1192 -28.97 3.19 -20.32
C GLY A 1192 -27.66 2.64 -19.77
N CYS A 1193 -27.73 1.49 -19.10
CA CYS A 1193 -26.58 0.80 -18.56
C CYS A 1193 -25.54 0.59 -19.67
N SER A 1194 -24.46 1.36 -19.60
CA SER A 1194 -23.18 0.95 -20.16
C SER A 1194 -22.53 0.13 -19.08
N VAL A 1195 -22.41 -1.16 -19.31
CA VAL A 1195 -21.68 -2.10 -18.47
C VAL A 1195 -20.34 -2.35 -19.17
N TYR A 1196 -19.26 -2.30 -18.40
CA TYR A 1196 -17.94 -2.81 -18.78
C TYR A 1196 -17.42 -3.71 -17.68
#